data_AF-A0A1X7TMS3-F1
#
_entry.id   AF-A0A1X7TMS3-F1
#
_cell.length_a   1.000
_cell.length_b   1.000
_cell.length_c   1.000
_cell.angle_alpha   90.00
_cell.angle_beta   90.00
_cell.angle_gamma   90.00
#
_symmetry.space_group_name_H-M   'P 1'
#
loop_
_entity.id
_entity.type
_entity.pdbx_description
1 polymer ?
#
loop_
_entity_poly.entity_id
_entity_poly.type
_entity_poly.pdbx_seq_one_letter_code
_entity_poly.pdbx_strand_id
1 'polypeptide(L)'
;MSSVLHKHLFRMANYVLQEASDSQEREEELQDNAEKIEATEKMGENDEIRQELHEQMEYINKQNETIEALQAINRKLIEDLQKLKDTFTKNLVEKDETIAALQQAVNDKSQVVSQSKQALEQQKKEAKTQLKAKQEMIHQLVEKWQVEEAQCKIYKEDFEAEKKEGQELHQKLTDQLQKVQGRCKELEHNLTETKETHDALQKAYLELQQKYNPIETKSTLKRPRFFSTSVTTESEKSKIDFTQQISILSQERAKLKKKVEELEEIEGNRVKELKELKEKLHALVTQVAAYSSEVDKQKGLVTESQEKHKTEVSELTKKLNNEIKSNQELTTEIDGIREQFDQERIKQKEQIENMKTANKELMEKIETLKKPIQSQLELEEKLHQAKEENAFLRKEMSQLQSSWKVSHEDITLSKEELGRGAWGVVWVGQFRGHPVAVKELHEAIRSPLYLENIHREMSTMSQLRHPNLLQFIGAVLDHPSGNPMIITEVLDTSLRKAYDNKELTPDPGCRPVILSIMRDVAVGLNYLHCLPDPIIHRDVSSANVLLESKGDKKWKTKISDFGSANAANKAVTRLPGAEPYTAPEALAQHIMSTDSKKEQTTKMDVFSYGVLLCEIITCRFPDRDVFQNMLHQVQSINSRSMGTSDTQGSLLHSLIIWCCKDDPLERPSMSQIIKQIDNISSM
;
A
#
# COMPACT_ATOMS: atom_id res chain seq x y z
N MET A 1 -17.20 -5.53 3.32
CA MET A 1 -16.73 -6.40 4.42
C MET A 1 -17.45 -6.17 5.75
N SER A 2 -17.76 -4.92 6.14
CA SER A 2 -18.40 -4.58 7.44
C SER A 2 -19.70 -5.35 7.77
N SER A 3 -20.62 -5.54 6.81
CA SER A 3 -21.92 -6.19 7.07
C SER A 3 -21.85 -7.71 7.36
N VAL A 4 -20.84 -8.41 6.87
CA VAL A 4 -20.72 -9.88 7.04
C VAL A 4 -20.07 -10.19 8.39
N LEU A 5 -19.03 -9.43 8.74
CA LEU A 5 -18.33 -9.56 10.03
C LEU A 5 -19.26 -9.22 11.21
N HIS A 6 -20.11 -8.21 11.05
CA HIS A 6 -21.07 -7.82 12.09
C HIS A 6 -22.16 -8.88 12.32
N LYS A 7 -22.65 -9.53 11.25
CA LYS A 7 -23.62 -10.65 11.35
C LYS A 7 -23.00 -11.91 11.96
N HIS A 8 -21.71 -12.17 11.72
CA HIS A 8 -21.02 -13.32 12.30
C HIS A 8 -20.71 -13.11 13.79
N LEU A 9 -20.24 -11.92 14.19
CA LEU A 9 -20.01 -11.58 15.59
C LEU A 9 -21.30 -11.60 16.42
N PHE A 10 -22.42 -11.16 15.86
CA PHE A 10 -23.73 -11.20 16.53
C PHE A 10 -24.23 -12.64 16.73
N ARG A 11 -23.97 -13.54 15.77
CA ARG A 11 -24.29 -14.98 15.91
C ARG A 11 -23.41 -15.69 16.93
N MET A 12 -22.11 -15.37 16.97
CA MET A 12 -21.21 -15.90 18.01
C MET A 12 -21.57 -15.40 19.40
N ALA A 13 -21.93 -14.11 19.54
CA ALA A 13 -22.37 -13.55 20.82
C ALA A 13 -23.64 -14.24 21.34
N ASN A 14 -24.61 -14.52 20.47
CA ASN A 14 -25.83 -15.25 20.85
C ASN A 14 -25.56 -16.72 21.21
N TYR A 15 -24.60 -17.38 20.55
CA TYR A 15 -24.20 -18.77 20.87
C TYR A 15 -23.49 -18.85 22.23
N VAL A 16 -22.63 -17.88 22.55
CA VAL A 16 -21.94 -17.79 23.85
C VAL A 16 -22.91 -17.44 24.98
N LEU A 17 -23.91 -16.59 24.73
CA LEU A 17 -24.98 -16.32 25.70
C LEU A 17 -25.85 -17.55 25.97
N GLN A 18 -26.02 -18.42 24.97
CA GLN A 18 -26.78 -19.66 25.11
C GLN A 18 -25.99 -20.72 25.89
N GLU A 19 -24.69 -20.89 25.65
CA GLU A 19 -23.85 -21.75 26.50
C GLU A 19 -23.70 -21.22 27.93
N ALA A 20 -23.67 -19.89 28.12
CA ALA A 20 -23.65 -19.29 29.46
C ALA A 20 -24.95 -19.57 30.22
N SER A 21 -26.11 -19.57 29.54
CA SER A 21 -27.41 -19.93 30.11
C SER A 21 -27.46 -21.41 30.51
N ASP A 22 -26.94 -22.31 29.66
CA ASP A 22 -26.88 -23.76 29.94
C ASP A 22 -25.89 -24.11 31.07
N SER A 23 -24.86 -23.28 31.26
CA SER A 23 -23.94 -23.38 32.41
C SER A 23 -24.57 -22.89 33.71
N GLN A 24 -25.43 -21.89 33.66
CA GLN A 24 -26.14 -21.35 34.83
C GLN A 24 -27.20 -22.34 35.37
N GLU A 25 -27.90 -23.06 34.49
CA GLU A 25 -28.81 -24.15 34.86
C GLU A 25 -28.07 -25.32 35.56
N ARG A 26 -26.82 -25.62 35.14
CA ARG A 26 -25.99 -26.64 35.82
C ARG A 26 -25.44 -26.18 37.17
N GLU A 27 -25.20 -24.88 37.33
CA GLU A 27 -24.75 -24.30 38.60
C GLU A 27 -25.89 -24.35 39.64
N GLU A 28 -27.13 -24.08 39.24
CA GLU A 28 -28.31 -24.22 40.12
C GLU A 28 -28.58 -25.69 40.53
N GLU A 29 -28.39 -26.66 39.62
CA GLU A 29 -28.46 -28.10 39.96
C GLU A 29 -27.34 -28.57 40.91
N LEU A 30 -26.14 -27.98 40.80
CA LEU A 30 -25.01 -28.31 41.69
C LEU A 30 -25.20 -27.68 43.07
N GLN A 31 -25.80 -26.48 43.15
CA GLN A 31 -26.13 -25.82 44.42
C GLN A 31 -27.22 -26.59 45.20
N ASP A 32 -28.27 -27.07 44.50
CA ASP A 32 -29.35 -27.89 45.09
C ASP A 32 -28.85 -29.26 45.57
N ASN A 33 -27.82 -29.81 44.92
CA ASN A 33 -27.14 -31.03 45.37
C ASN A 33 -26.18 -30.78 46.54
N ALA A 34 -25.51 -29.63 46.60
CA ALA A 34 -24.65 -29.27 47.73
C ALA A 34 -25.46 -29.07 49.03
N GLU A 35 -26.62 -28.44 48.97
CA GLU A 35 -27.53 -28.28 50.13
C GLU A 35 -28.08 -29.64 50.64
N LYS A 36 -28.29 -30.60 49.73
CA LYS A 36 -28.70 -31.98 50.10
C LYS A 36 -27.58 -32.77 50.77
N ILE A 37 -26.32 -32.52 50.40
CA ILE A 37 -25.14 -33.16 51.00
C ILE A 37 -24.86 -32.59 52.39
N GLU A 38 -24.99 -31.28 52.58
CA GLU A 38 -24.84 -30.62 53.89
C GLU A 38 -25.94 -31.07 54.89
N ALA A 39 -27.12 -31.46 54.39
CA ALA A 39 -28.17 -32.08 55.20
C ALA A 39 -27.81 -33.49 55.70
N THR A 40 -26.98 -34.23 54.96
CA THR A 40 -26.51 -35.58 55.34
C THR A 40 -25.30 -35.57 56.28
N GLU A 41 -24.51 -34.50 56.31
CA GLU A 41 -23.35 -34.36 57.23
C GLU A 41 -23.74 -34.30 58.73
N LYS A 42 -25.02 -34.05 59.05
CA LYS A 42 -25.52 -34.02 60.44
C LYS A 42 -25.68 -35.40 61.09
N MET A 43 -25.48 -36.50 60.37
CA MET A 43 -25.57 -37.86 60.91
C MET A 43 -24.16 -38.47 61.03
N GLY A 44 -23.62 -38.46 62.23
CA GLY A 44 -22.26 -38.94 62.53
C GLY A 44 -22.07 -40.46 62.43
N GLU A 45 -20.79 -40.83 62.35
CA GLU A 45 -20.17 -42.18 62.45
C GLU A 45 -19.90 -42.93 61.14
N ASN A 46 -18.81 -42.56 60.45
CA ASN A 46 -17.97 -43.48 59.66
C ASN A 46 -16.67 -42.79 59.21
N ASP A 47 -15.65 -42.78 60.07
CA ASP A 47 -14.42 -42.00 59.84
C ASP A 47 -13.58 -42.48 58.63
N GLU A 48 -13.69 -43.76 58.25
CA GLU A 48 -13.01 -44.33 57.06
C GLU A 48 -13.68 -43.86 55.75
N ILE A 49 -15.02 -43.86 55.70
CA ILE A 49 -15.78 -43.32 54.55
C ILE A 49 -15.58 -41.81 54.46
N ARG A 50 -15.50 -41.10 55.59
CA ARG A 50 -15.19 -39.67 55.62
C ARG A 50 -13.81 -39.37 55.07
N GLN A 51 -12.82 -40.21 55.35
CA GLN A 51 -11.46 -40.04 54.83
C GLN A 51 -11.41 -40.27 53.32
N GLU A 52 -12.07 -41.32 52.82
CA GLU A 52 -12.12 -41.62 51.37
C GLU A 52 -12.99 -40.61 50.59
N LEU A 53 -14.08 -40.12 51.18
CA LEU A 53 -14.88 -39.01 50.64
C LEU A 53 -14.07 -37.71 50.64
N HIS A 54 -13.26 -37.47 51.67
CA HIS A 54 -12.39 -36.30 51.73
C HIS A 54 -11.30 -36.34 50.65
N GLU A 55 -10.70 -37.50 50.38
CA GLU A 55 -9.73 -37.69 49.29
C GLU A 55 -10.36 -37.54 47.90
N GLN A 56 -11.58 -38.04 47.69
CA GLN A 56 -12.32 -37.82 46.43
C GLN A 56 -12.77 -36.37 46.26
N MET A 57 -13.22 -35.70 47.33
CA MET A 57 -13.51 -34.27 47.32
C MET A 57 -12.25 -33.46 47.04
N GLU A 58 -11.08 -33.82 47.58
CA GLU A 58 -9.81 -33.20 47.20
C GLU A 58 -9.49 -33.39 45.72
N TYR A 59 -9.71 -34.59 45.16
CA TYR A 59 -9.46 -34.86 43.74
C TYR A 59 -10.40 -34.07 42.82
N ILE A 60 -11.69 -34.01 43.15
CA ILE A 60 -12.69 -33.23 42.42
C ILE A 60 -12.40 -31.74 42.55
N ASN A 61 -12.06 -31.25 43.74
CA ASN A 61 -11.64 -29.87 43.95
C ASN A 61 -10.43 -29.53 43.10
N LYS A 62 -9.44 -30.43 42.99
CA LYS A 62 -8.26 -30.23 42.15
C LYS A 62 -8.56 -30.23 40.65
N GLN A 63 -9.53 -31.04 40.19
CA GLN A 63 -10.01 -30.98 38.81
C GLN A 63 -10.80 -29.70 38.53
N ASN A 64 -11.65 -29.28 39.47
CA ASN A 64 -12.40 -28.03 39.36
C ASN A 64 -11.45 -26.82 39.36
N GLU A 65 -10.41 -26.80 40.20
CA GLU A 65 -9.34 -25.81 40.15
C GLU A 65 -8.65 -25.77 38.78
N THR A 66 -8.44 -26.94 38.15
CA THR A 66 -7.83 -27.05 36.83
C THR A 66 -8.77 -26.52 35.73
N ILE A 67 -10.06 -26.81 35.81
CA ILE A 67 -11.09 -26.30 34.88
C ILE A 67 -11.24 -24.79 35.05
N GLU A 68 -11.30 -24.28 36.28
CA GLU A 68 -11.33 -22.85 36.57
C GLU A 68 -10.08 -22.14 36.06
N ALA A 69 -8.90 -22.76 36.20
CA ALA A 69 -7.66 -22.24 35.62
C ALA A 69 -7.72 -22.16 34.09
N LEU A 70 -8.24 -23.20 33.42
CA LEU A 70 -8.42 -23.20 31.96
C LEU A 70 -9.47 -22.17 31.50
N GLN A 71 -10.57 -22.03 32.24
CA GLN A 71 -11.58 -20.99 31.98
C GLN A 71 -11.01 -19.58 32.20
N ALA A 72 -10.18 -19.39 33.23
CA ALA A 72 -9.48 -18.12 33.47
C ALA A 72 -8.49 -17.80 32.33
N ILE A 73 -7.76 -18.80 31.81
CA ILE A 73 -6.90 -18.64 30.64
C ILE A 73 -7.73 -18.26 29.40
N ASN A 74 -8.86 -18.91 29.18
CA ASN A 74 -9.74 -18.61 28.04
C ASN A 74 -10.36 -17.20 28.15
N ARG A 75 -10.82 -16.80 29.34
CA ARG A 75 -11.31 -15.43 29.61
C ARG A 75 -10.23 -14.40 29.30
N LYS A 76 -9.00 -14.65 29.75
CA LYS A 76 -7.84 -13.77 29.47
C LYS A 76 -7.51 -13.71 27.99
N LEU A 77 -7.55 -14.84 27.27
CA LEU A 77 -7.30 -14.87 25.82
C LEU A 77 -8.37 -14.09 25.04
N ILE A 78 -9.64 -14.20 25.45
CA ILE A 78 -10.74 -13.42 24.88
C ILE A 78 -10.53 -11.92 25.13
N GLU A 79 -10.19 -11.53 26.36
CA GLU A 79 -9.87 -10.13 26.69
C GLU A 79 -8.69 -9.59 25.88
N ASP A 80 -7.63 -10.39 25.70
CA ASP A 80 -6.45 -10.00 24.93
C ASP A 80 -6.77 -9.86 23.43
N LEU A 81 -7.60 -10.76 22.88
CA LEU A 81 -8.11 -10.63 21.51
C LEU A 81 -9.02 -9.42 21.33
N GLN A 82 -9.85 -9.11 22.33
CA GLN A 82 -10.71 -7.93 22.33
C GLN A 82 -9.86 -6.65 22.35
N LYS A 83 -8.87 -6.57 23.24
CA LYS A 83 -7.91 -5.45 23.30
C LYS A 83 -7.13 -5.29 22.00
N LEU A 84 -6.71 -6.39 21.38
CA LEU A 84 -5.99 -6.35 20.10
C LEU A 84 -6.89 -5.81 19.00
N LYS A 85 -8.14 -6.27 18.93
CA LYS A 85 -9.16 -5.78 17.98
C LYS A 85 -9.45 -4.29 18.18
N ASP A 86 -9.64 -3.86 19.42
CA ASP A 86 -9.91 -2.46 19.74
C ASP A 86 -8.71 -1.58 19.39
N THR A 87 -7.50 -2.04 19.66
CA THR A 87 -6.25 -1.37 19.27
C THR A 87 -6.12 -1.27 17.76
N PHE A 88 -6.43 -2.34 17.02
CA PHE A 88 -6.37 -2.36 15.56
C PHE A 88 -7.42 -1.43 14.95
N THR A 89 -8.64 -1.42 15.51
CA THR A 89 -9.73 -0.55 15.08
C THR A 89 -9.39 0.91 15.34
N LYS A 90 -8.85 1.23 16.53
CA LYS A 90 -8.40 2.58 16.87
C LYS A 90 -7.29 3.07 15.93
N ASN A 91 -6.29 2.23 15.65
CA ASN A 91 -5.22 2.55 14.69
C ASN A 91 -5.75 2.77 13.27
N LEU A 92 -6.79 2.04 12.86
CA LEU A 92 -7.44 2.23 11.56
C LEU A 92 -8.16 3.59 11.49
N VAL A 93 -8.93 3.93 12.52
CA VAL A 93 -9.62 5.22 12.63
C VAL A 93 -8.61 6.38 12.63
N GLU A 94 -7.56 6.30 13.45
CA GLU A 94 -6.50 7.32 13.49
C GLU A 94 -5.80 7.49 12.14
N LYS A 95 -5.57 6.38 11.41
CA LYS A 95 -4.98 6.43 10.05
C LYS A 95 -5.95 7.01 9.02
N ASP A 96 -7.23 6.68 9.08
CA ASP A 96 -8.26 7.23 8.18
C ASP A 96 -8.43 8.73 8.41
N GLU A 97 -8.41 9.19 9.68
CA GLU A 97 -8.39 10.61 10.03
C GLU A 97 -7.13 11.31 9.50
N THR A 98 -5.97 10.66 9.63
CA THR A 98 -4.71 11.19 9.09
C THR A 98 -4.74 11.29 7.56
N ILE A 99 -5.29 10.28 6.88
CA ILE A 99 -5.46 10.27 5.42
C ILE A 99 -6.41 11.39 4.99
N ALA A 100 -7.54 11.57 5.68
CA ALA A 100 -8.50 12.64 5.40
C ALA A 100 -7.86 14.02 5.61
N ALA A 101 -7.09 14.21 6.68
CA ALA A 101 -6.34 15.45 6.93
C ALA A 101 -5.29 15.73 5.84
N LEU A 102 -4.56 14.69 5.39
CA LEU A 102 -3.59 14.83 4.30
C LEU A 102 -4.28 15.15 2.96
N GLN A 103 -5.41 14.51 2.66
CA GLN A 103 -6.19 14.81 1.45
C GLN A 103 -6.71 16.24 1.46
N GLN A 104 -7.22 16.72 2.61
CA GLN A 104 -7.63 18.10 2.76
C GLN A 104 -6.44 19.06 2.59
N ALA A 105 -5.30 18.78 3.22
CA ALA A 105 -4.09 19.59 3.07
C ALA A 105 -3.56 19.63 1.63
N VAL A 106 -3.68 18.52 0.88
CA VAL A 106 -3.34 18.47 -0.55
C VAL A 106 -4.32 19.31 -1.37
N ASN A 107 -5.61 19.24 -1.10
CA ASN A 107 -6.62 20.05 -1.78
C ASN A 107 -6.42 21.55 -1.51
N ASP A 108 -6.20 21.92 -0.25
CA ASP A 108 -5.93 23.30 0.15
C ASP A 108 -4.67 23.84 -0.52
N LYS A 109 -3.58 23.06 -0.53
CA LYS A 109 -2.35 23.42 -1.26
C LYS A 109 -2.56 23.50 -2.77
N SER A 110 -3.32 22.59 -3.36
CA SER A 110 -3.65 22.61 -4.79
C SER A 110 -4.43 23.87 -5.16
N GLN A 111 -5.37 24.28 -4.32
CA GLN A 111 -6.14 25.51 -4.49
C GLN A 111 -5.23 26.75 -4.38
N VAL A 112 -4.35 26.80 -3.37
CA VAL A 112 -3.37 27.89 -3.22
C VAL A 112 -2.43 27.97 -4.44
N VAL A 113 -1.93 26.83 -4.93
CA VAL A 113 -1.09 26.78 -6.14
C VAL A 113 -1.87 27.27 -7.37
N SER A 114 -3.13 26.87 -7.52
CA SER A 114 -3.98 27.31 -8.62
C SER A 114 -4.24 28.82 -8.58
N GLN A 115 -4.53 29.37 -7.40
CA GLN A 115 -4.73 30.80 -7.20
C GLN A 115 -3.45 31.60 -7.47
N SER A 116 -2.30 31.15 -6.94
CA SER A 116 -1.00 31.77 -7.21
C SER A 116 -0.64 31.72 -8.69
N LYS A 117 -0.92 30.61 -9.38
CA LYS A 117 -0.71 30.48 -10.84
C LYS A 117 -1.59 31.45 -11.63
N GLN A 118 -2.86 31.60 -11.26
CA GLN A 118 -3.76 32.56 -11.90
C GLN A 118 -3.30 34.01 -11.67
N ALA A 119 -2.90 34.35 -10.45
CA ALA A 119 -2.39 35.68 -10.12
C ALA A 119 -1.12 36.02 -10.90
N LEU A 120 -0.16 35.10 -10.98
CA LEU A 120 1.06 35.33 -11.76
C LEU A 120 0.79 35.40 -13.27
N GLU A 121 -0.08 34.56 -13.85
CA GLU A 121 -0.39 34.66 -15.28
C GLU A 121 -1.15 35.94 -15.63
N GLN A 122 -1.94 36.47 -14.69
CA GLN A 122 -2.53 37.79 -14.82
C GLN A 122 -1.45 38.88 -14.81
N GLN A 123 -0.52 38.86 -13.85
CA GLN A 123 0.62 39.81 -13.80
C GLN A 123 1.46 39.77 -15.09
N LYS A 124 1.78 38.58 -15.60
CA LYS A 124 2.51 38.40 -16.86
C LYS A 124 1.75 38.95 -18.06
N LYS A 125 0.43 38.79 -18.10
CA LYS A 125 -0.42 39.35 -19.16
C LYS A 125 -0.43 40.88 -19.12
N GLU A 126 -0.53 41.46 -17.93
CA GLU A 126 -0.46 42.92 -17.71
C GLU A 126 0.91 43.48 -18.11
N ALA A 127 2.00 42.86 -17.65
CA ALA A 127 3.37 43.25 -18.01
C ALA A 127 3.63 43.15 -19.53
N LYS A 128 3.15 42.09 -20.20
CA LYS A 128 3.24 41.97 -21.67
C LYS A 128 2.45 43.07 -22.39
N THR A 129 1.29 43.44 -21.86
CA THR A 129 0.46 44.50 -22.45
C THR A 129 1.15 45.86 -22.32
N GLN A 130 1.72 46.15 -21.15
CA GLN A 130 2.52 47.36 -20.91
C GLN A 130 3.77 47.39 -21.80
N LEU A 131 4.48 46.27 -21.94
CA LEU A 131 5.65 46.15 -22.80
C LEU A 131 5.28 46.47 -24.26
N LYS A 132 4.19 45.90 -24.77
CA LYS A 132 3.71 46.18 -26.13
C LYS A 132 3.36 47.66 -26.32
N ALA A 133 2.65 48.27 -25.36
CA ALA A 133 2.33 49.70 -25.41
C ALA A 133 3.59 50.59 -25.43
N LYS A 134 4.61 50.25 -24.63
CA LYS A 134 5.90 50.96 -24.65
C LYS A 134 6.67 50.77 -25.94
N GLN A 135 6.65 49.56 -26.53
CA GLN A 135 7.27 49.30 -27.84
C GLN A 135 6.61 50.14 -28.94
N GLU A 136 5.28 50.27 -28.91
CA GLU A 136 4.53 51.13 -29.84
C GLU A 136 4.90 52.61 -29.66
N MET A 137 5.03 53.07 -28.41
CA MET A 137 5.46 54.44 -28.09
C MET A 137 6.90 54.73 -28.55
N ILE A 138 7.82 53.79 -28.34
CA ILE A 138 9.19 53.87 -28.87
C ILE A 138 9.17 53.96 -30.39
N HIS A 139 8.36 53.15 -31.06
CA HIS A 139 8.24 53.18 -32.52
C HIS A 139 7.79 54.55 -33.03
N GLN A 140 6.74 55.13 -32.43
CA GLN A 140 6.27 56.48 -32.78
C GLN A 140 7.32 57.57 -32.51
N LEU A 141 8.08 57.46 -31.42
CA LEU A 141 9.17 58.41 -31.12
C LEU A 141 10.32 58.29 -32.12
N VAL A 142 10.67 57.07 -32.55
CA VAL A 142 11.71 56.83 -33.57
C VAL A 142 11.30 57.44 -34.91
N GLU A 143 10.05 57.22 -35.35
CA GLU A 143 9.55 57.83 -36.59
C GLU A 143 9.63 59.37 -36.55
N LYS A 144 9.16 59.98 -35.45
CA LYS A 144 9.26 61.44 -35.27
C LYS A 144 10.70 61.92 -35.25
N TRP A 145 11.59 61.24 -34.53
CA TRP A 145 13.01 61.57 -34.48
C TRP A 145 13.67 61.48 -35.85
N GLN A 146 13.36 60.45 -36.65
CA GLN A 146 13.89 60.30 -38.01
C GLN A 146 13.44 61.43 -38.94
N VAL A 147 12.17 61.85 -38.83
CA VAL A 147 11.64 62.99 -39.61
C VAL A 147 12.39 64.28 -39.26
N GLU A 148 12.54 64.59 -37.97
CA GLU A 148 13.24 65.79 -37.50
C GLU A 148 14.75 65.76 -37.84
N GLU A 149 15.39 64.60 -37.74
CA GLU A 149 16.79 64.42 -38.14
C GLU A 149 16.97 64.63 -39.65
N ALA A 150 16.06 64.10 -40.47
CA ALA A 150 16.06 64.29 -41.92
C ALA A 150 15.81 65.76 -42.29
N GLN A 151 14.87 66.43 -41.64
CA GLN A 151 14.64 67.87 -41.83
C GLN A 151 15.89 68.68 -41.48
N CYS A 152 16.56 68.37 -40.38
CA CYS A 152 17.80 69.05 -39.99
C CYS A 152 18.93 68.85 -41.03
N LYS A 153 18.99 67.69 -41.71
CA LYS A 153 19.93 67.44 -42.81
C LYS A 153 19.57 68.26 -44.05
N ILE A 154 18.30 68.25 -44.46
CA ILE A 154 17.80 69.02 -45.62
C ILE A 154 18.07 70.51 -45.43
N TYR A 155 17.68 71.10 -44.29
CA TYR A 155 17.92 72.52 -44.02
C TYR A 155 19.41 72.90 -44.04
N LYS A 156 20.30 71.98 -43.65
CA LYS A 156 21.74 72.22 -43.68
C LYS A 156 22.28 72.19 -45.11
N GLU A 157 21.81 71.24 -45.93
CA GLU A 157 22.20 71.10 -47.33
C GLU A 157 21.69 72.27 -48.18
N ASP A 158 20.40 72.63 -48.04
CA ASP A 158 19.79 73.77 -48.73
C ASP A 158 20.49 75.09 -48.37
N PHE A 159 20.79 75.30 -47.08
CA PHE A 159 21.52 76.49 -46.64
C PHE A 159 22.94 76.58 -47.21
N GLU A 160 23.71 75.48 -47.21
CA GLU A 160 25.06 75.51 -47.78
C GLU A 160 25.04 75.71 -49.31
N ALA A 161 24.01 75.21 -50.00
CA ALA A 161 23.80 75.46 -51.43
C ALA A 161 23.47 76.94 -51.70
N GLU A 162 22.47 77.52 -51.02
CA GLU A 162 22.08 78.93 -51.16
C GLU A 162 23.21 79.88 -50.76
N LYS A 163 23.96 79.56 -49.70
CA LYS A 163 25.13 80.32 -49.26
C LYS A 163 26.22 80.35 -50.33
N LYS A 164 26.48 79.24 -51.02
CA LYS A 164 27.47 79.17 -52.08
C LYS A 164 27.05 80.02 -53.29
N GLU A 165 25.82 79.84 -53.76
CA GLU A 165 25.27 80.66 -54.87
C GLU A 165 25.28 82.15 -54.51
N GLY A 166 24.92 82.48 -53.27
CA GLY A 166 24.90 83.85 -52.81
C GLY A 166 26.28 84.50 -52.64
N GLN A 167 27.29 83.74 -52.21
CA GLN A 167 28.67 84.19 -52.16
C GLN A 167 29.21 84.48 -53.57
N GLU A 168 28.90 83.63 -54.55
CA GLU A 168 29.29 83.86 -55.95
C GLU A 168 28.63 85.13 -56.53
N LEU A 169 27.34 85.35 -56.23
CA LEU A 169 26.62 86.54 -56.68
C LEU A 169 27.17 87.82 -56.01
N HIS A 170 27.39 87.79 -54.70
CA HIS A 170 27.98 88.92 -53.95
C HIS A 170 29.38 89.27 -54.47
N GLN A 171 30.22 88.27 -54.76
CA GLN A 171 31.54 88.49 -55.33
C GLN A 171 31.44 89.15 -56.71
N LYS A 172 30.57 88.67 -57.60
CA LYS A 172 30.34 89.28 -58.92
C LYS A 172 29.90 90.75 -58.83
N LEU A 173 28.96 91.06 -57.94
CA LEU A 173 28.50 92.43 -57.70
C LEU A 173 29.60 93.32 -57.13
N THR A 174 30.41 92.80 -56.21
CA THR A 174 31.55 93.51 -55.61
C THR A 174 32.65 93.79 -56.64
N ASP A 175 32.97 92.82 -57.50
CA ASP A 175 33.94 92.99 -58.59
C ASP A 175 33.47 94.05 -59.60
N GLN A 176 32.18 94.04 -59.95
CA GLN A 176 31.58 95.08 -60.80
C GLN A 176 31.64 96.46 -60.13
N LEU A 177 31.33 96.54 -58.84
CA LEU A 177 31.43 97.77 -58.05
C LEU A 177 32.85 98.34 -58.07
N GLN A 178 33.86 97.51 -57.79
CA GLN A 178 35.27 97.90 -57.82
C GLN A 178 35.69 98.39 -59.21
N LYS A 179 35.25 97.72 -60.27
CA LYS A 179 35.56 98.10 -61.66
C LYS A 179 34.96 99.46 -62.03
N VAL A 180 33.69 99.69 -61.69
CA VAL A 180 33.02 100.99 -61.94
C VAL A 180 33.65 102.09 -61.10
N GLN A 181 33.95 101.81 -59.82
CA GLN A 181 34.61 102.76 -58.93
C GLN A 181 36.02 103.14 -59.42
N GLY A 182 36.80 102.17 -59.90
CA GLY A 182 38.11 102.40 -60.50
C GLY A 182 38.01 103.30 -61.73
N ARG A 183 37.06 103.03 -62.62
CA ARG A 183 36.82 103.85 -63.82
C ARG A 183 36.33 105.26 -63.48
N CYS A 184 35.50 105.43 -62.46
CA CYS A 184 35.13 106.77 -61.96
C CYS A 184 36.36 107.56 -61.51
N LYS A 185 37.25 106.95 -60.71
CA LYS A 185 38.49 107.60 -60.22
C LYS A 185 39.43 107.97 -61.36
N GLU A 186 39.60 107.08 -62.33
CA GLU A 186 40.40 107.33 -63.52
C GLU A 186 39.84 108.50 -64.35
N LEU A 187 38.52 108.51 -64.58
CA LEU A 187 37.86 109.57 -65.33
C LEU A 187 37.90 110.92 -64.59
N GLU A 188 37.80 110.93 -63.25
CA GLU A 188 37.98 112.13 -62.41
C GLU A 188 39.40 112.70 -62.51
N HIS A 189 40.41 111.83 -62.48
CA HIS A 189 41.81 112.23 -62.67
C HIS A 189 42.03 112.83 -64.05
N ASN A 190 41.59 112.13 -65.10
CA ASN A 190 41.69 112.59 -66.48
C ASN A 190 40.95 113.92 -66.70
N LEU A 191 39.79 114.12 -66.08
CA LEU A 191 39.04 115.38 -66.15
C LEU A 191 39.81 116.53 -65.51
N THR A 192 40.50 116.28 -64.38
CA THR A 192 41.34 117.27 -63.70
C THR A 192 42.50 117.70 -64.60
N GLU A 193 43.20 116.74 -65.21
CA GLU A 193 44.29 117.02 -66.16
C GLU A 193 43.80 117.77 -67.41
N THR A 194 42.59 117.44 -67.90
CA THR A 194 41.97 118.16 -69.04
C THR A 194 41.65 119.60 -68.68
N LYS A 195 41.14 119.85 -67.47
CA LYS A 195 40.85 121.21 -66.99
C LYS A 195 42.11 122.04 -66.85
N GLU A 196 43.17 121.48 -66.25
CA GLU A 196 44.46 122.16 -66.12
C GLU A 196 45.06 122.53 -67.48
N THR A 197 44.98 121.61 -68.45
CA THR A 197 45.46 121.86 -69.82
C THR A 197 44.58 122.85 -70.59
N HIS A 198 43.25 122.78 -70.43
CA HIS A 198 42.31 123.76 -70.97
C HIS A 198 42.60 125.15 -70.41
N ASP A 199 42.72 125.32 -69.09
CA ASP A 199 43.01 126.60 -68.42
C ASP A 199 44.35 127.20 -68.89
N ALA A 200 45.37 126.37 -69.05
CA ALA A 200 46.68 126.79 -69.57
C ALA A 200 46.59 127.29 -71.03
N LEU A 201 45.86 126.58 -71.89
CA LEU A 201 45.67 126.97 -73.29
C LEU A 201 44.76 128.18 -73.44
N GLN A 202 43.71 128.28 -72.62
CA GLN A 202 42.80 129.42 -72.57
C GLN A 202 43.57 130.69 -72.18
N LYS A 203 44.44 130.59 -71.17
CA LYS A 203 45.35 131.67 -70.78
C LYS A 203 46.30 132.05 -71.92
N ALA A 204 46.93 131.09 -72.59
CA ALA A 204 47.79 131.35 -73.73
C ALA A 204 47.05 132.02 -74.90
N TYR A 205 45.80 131.61 -75.17
CA TYR A 205 44.93 132.23 -76.16
C TYR A 205 44.61 133.69 -75.81
N LEU A 206 44.25 133.97 -74.55
CA LEU A 206 44.00 135.33 -74.03
C LEU A 206 45.24 136.23 -74.14
N GLU A 207 46.42 135.71 -73.79
CA GLU A 207 47.70 136.43 -73.92
C GLU A 207 48.01 136.76 -75.39
N LEU A 208 47.76 135.81 -76.31
CA LEU A 208 47.93 136.02 -77.74
C LEU A 208 46.92 137.05 -78.29
N GLN A 209 45.69 137.04 -77.77
CA GLN A 209 44.64 137.99 -78.14
C GLN A 209 44.98 139.42 -77.68
N GLN A 210 45.59 139.59 -76.51
CA GLN A 210 46.09 140.89 -76.04
C GLN A 210 47.21 141.45 -76.92
N LYS A 211 48.08 140.59 -77.50
CA LYS A 211 49.13 141.00 -78.44
C LYS A 211 48.60 141.33 -79.85
N TYR A 212 47.50 140.70 -80.27
CA TYR A 212 46.89 140.90 -81.59
C TYR A 212 46.12 142.23 -81.70
N ASN A 213 45.35 142.60 -80.68
CA ASN A 213 44.42 143.74 -80.70
C ASN A 213 45.04 145.13 -81.06
N PRO A 214 46.27 145.51 -80.64
CA PRO A 214 46.87 146.81 -80.98
C PRO A 214 47.36 146.93 -82.44
N ILE A 215 47.51 145.81 -83.15
CA ILE A 215 48.08 145.76 -84.50
C ILE A 215 46.96 145.92 -85.56
N GLU A 216 45.77 145.41 -85.29
CA GLU A 216 44.59 145.51 -86.16
C GLU A 216 44.11 146.97 -86.32
N THR A 217 44.21 147.77 -85.26
CA THR A 217 43.69 149.16 -85.17
C THR A 217 44.51 150.21 -85.94
N LYS A 218 45.75 149.91 -86.36
CA LYS A 218 46.60 150.85 -87.15
C LYS A 218 46.43 150.74 -88.69
N SER A 219 45.60 149.82 -89.18
CA SER A 219 45.51 149.47 -90.61
C SER A 219 44.42 150.21 -91.42
N THR A 220 43.72 151.20 -90.85
CA THR A 220 42.50 151.79 -91.46
C THR A 220 42.46 153.33 -91.47
N LEU A 221 43.13 154.03 -92.42
CA LEU A 221 42.89 155.46 -92.74
C LEU A 221 43.21 155.82 -94.23
N LYS A 222 42.29 156.52 -94.92
CA LYS A 222 42.16 156.74 -96.41
C LYS A 222 42.79 158.08 -96.94
N ARG A 223 43.11 158.16 -98.26
CA ARG A 223 43.57 159.35 -99.07
C ARG A 223 42.43 160.08 -99.85
N PRO A 224 42.60 161.35 -100.34
CA PRO A 224 42.65 161.60 -101.82
C PRO A 224 43.46 162.85 -102.37
N ARG A 225 43.93 162.71 -103.65
CA ARG A 225 44.23 163.64 -104.81
C ARG A 225 44.89 165.04 -104.62
N PHE A 226 45.66 165.70 -105.52
CA PHE A 226 46.64 165.41 -106.62
C PHE A 226 47.13 166.80 -107.17
N PHE A 227 48.43 167.13 -107.32
CA PHE A 227 49.13 167.73 -108.50
C PHE A 227 50.55 168.29 -108.18
N SER A 228 51.49 168.03 -109.12
CA SER A 228 52.88 168.52 -109.40
C SER A 228 53.64 169.35 -108.34
N THR A 229 54.94 169.17 -108.05
CA THR A 229 56.11 168.95 -108.94
C THR A 229 57.33 168.52 -108.09
N SER A 230 58.21 167.70 -108.69
CA SER A 230 59.66 167.55 -108.42
C SER A 230 60.22 167.16 -107.02
N VAL A 231 60.76 165.93 -106.98
CA VAL A 231 62.13 165.53 -106.55
C VAL A 231 62.34 164.85 -105.17
N THR A 232 62.85 163.60 -105.29
CA THR A 232 63.70 162.72 -104.43
C THR A 232 63.18 161.90 -103.23
N THR A 233 62.90 160.60 -103.53
CA THR A 233 63.48 159.32 -103.03
C THR A 233 63.89 159.04 -101.56
N GLU A 234 63.15 158.12 -100.89
CA GLU A 234 63.58 156.94 -100.06
C GLU A 234 62.32 156.29 -99.40
N SER A 235 61.57 155.41 -100.07
CA SER A 235 61.74 153.94 -100.22
C SER A 235 61.41 153.10 -98.95
N GLU A 236 60.15 152.67 -98.75
CA GLU A 236 59.56 151.40 -99.25
C GLU A 236 59.99 150.07 -98.57
N LYS A 237 60.92 150.06 -97.59
CA LYS A 237 61.29 148.83 -96.85
C LYS A 237 60.48 148.48 -95.59
N SER A 238 59.68 149.39 -95.03
CA SER A 238 59.00 149.19 -93.73
C SER A 238 57.58 148.58 -93.81
N LYS A 239 56.95 148.49 -95.00
CA LYS A 239 55.54 148.05 -95.15
C LYS A 239 55.34 146.54 -95.39
N ILE A 240 56.39 145.81 -95.77
CA ILE A 240 56.31 144.37 -96.07
C ILE A 240 56.43 143.52 -94.79
N ASP A 241 57.12 144.02 -93.76
CA ASP A 241 57.39 143.31 -92.49
C ASP A 241 56.15 143.15 -91.59
N PHE A 242 55.27 144.16 -91.53
CA PHE A 242 54.05 144.12 -90.70
C PHE A 242 52.98 143.12 -91.20
N THR A 243 52.93 142.85 -92.50
CA THR A 243 51.88 142.00 -93.09
C THR A 243 52.14 140.51 -92.83
N GLN A 244 53.41 140.08 -92.78
CA GLN A 244 53.78 138.70 -92.41
C GLN A 244 53.50 138.40 -90.93
N GLN A 245 53.73 139.37 -90.05
CA GLN A 245 53.54 139.19 -88.60
C GLN A 245 52.06 139.00 -88.22
N ILE A 246 51.13 139.71 -88.89
CA ILE A 246 49.67 139.52 -88.70
C ILE A 246 49.22 138.13 -89.18
N SER A 247 49.74 137.65 -90.30
CA SER A 247 49.37 136.34 -90.85
C SER A 247 49.74 135.21 -89.89
N ILE A 248 50.95 135.25 -89.31
CA ILE A 248 51.45 134.22 -88.38
C ILE A 248 50.62 134.23 -87.08
N LEU A 249 50.42 135.40 -86.47
CA LEU A 249 49.66 135.52 -85.23
C LEU A 249 48.17 135.15 -85.41
N SER A 250 47.58 135.43 -86.57
CA SER A 250 46.18 135.03 -86.87
C SER A 250 46.03 133.50 -87.00
N GLN A 251 47.01 132.83 -87.63
CA GLN A 251 47.03 131.37 -87.76
C GLN A 251 47.26 130.68 -86.41
N GLU A 252 48.17 131.19 -85.59
CA GLU A 252 48.39 130.67 -84.24
C GLU A 252 47.17 130.84 -83.33
N ARG A 253 46.52 132.02 -83.39
CA ARG A 253 45.27 132.28 -82.65
C ARG A 253 44.16 131.33 -83.09
N ALA A 254 43.98 131.10 -84.39
CA ALA A 254 42.97 130.18 -84.90
C ALA A 254 43.25 128.72 -84.50
N LYS A 255 44.52 128.30 -84.50
CA LYS A 255 44.94 126.97 -84.01
C LYS A 255 44.69 126.78 -82.51
N LEU A 256 45.00 127.80 -81.69
CA LEU A 256 44.74 127.79 -80.25
C LEU A 256 43.24 127.76 -79.94
N LYS A 257 42.44 128.60 -80.62
CA LYS A 257 40.98 128.62 -80.48
C LYS A 257 40.36 127.25 -80.76
N LYS A 258 40.78 126.62 -81.86
CA LYS A 258 40.30 125.28 -82.22
C LYS A 258 40.66 124.23 -81.16
N LYS A 259 41.87 124.29 -80.60
CA LYS A 259 42.29 123.39 -79.51
C LYS A 259 41.51 123.60 -78.21
N VAL A 260 41.18 124.84 -77.88
CA VAL A 260 40.33 125.17 -76.72
C VAL A 260 38.93 124.58 -76.91
N GLU A 261 38.31 124.82 -78.07
CA GLU A 261 36.97 124.28 -78.41
C GLU A 261 36.96 122.74 -78.41
N GLU A 262 38.00 122.10 -78.98
CA GLU A 262 38.17 120.63 -78.95
C GLU A 262 38.29 120.09 -77.51
N LEU A 263 38.98 120.80 -76.62
CA LEU A 263 39.10 120.40 -75.20
C LEU A 263 37.81 120.64 -74.40
N GLU A 264 37.05 121.71 -74.69
CA GLU A 264 35.73 121.95 -74.09
C GLU A 264 34.74 120.82 -74.42
N GLU A 265 34.77 120.34 -75.67
CA GLU A 265 33.94 119.21 -76.10
C GLU A 265 34.36 117.91 -75.41
N ILE A 266 35.66 117.64 -75.30
CA ILE A 266 36.19 116.48 -74.56
C ILE A 266 35.82 116.55 -73.08
N GLU A 267 35.93 117.72 -72.45
CA GLU A 267 35.55 117.93 -71.06
C GLU A 267 34.06 117.70 -70.85
N GLY A 268 33.19 118.27 -71.70
CA GLY A 268 31.74 118.09 -71.64
C GLY A 268 31.32 116.62 -71.76
N ASN A 269 31.96 115.88 -72.68
CA ASN A 269 31.72 114.44 -72.86
C ASN A 269 32.18 113.62 -71.63
N ARG A 270 33.35 113.95 -71.05
CA ARG A 270 33.86 113.29 -69.83
C ARG A 270 33.00 113.56 -68.60
N VAL A 271 32.48 114.79 -68.43
CA VAL A 271 31.54 115.13 -67.34
C VAL A 271 30.25 114.32 -67.47
N LYS A 272 29.73 114.15 -68.70
CA LYS A 272 28.55 113.35 -68.95
C LYS A 272 28.78 111.86 -68.64
N GLU A 273 29.89 111.28 -69.11
CA GLU A 273 30.26 109.89 -68.79
C GLU A 273 30.47 109.69 -67.28
N LEU A 274 31.09 110.66 -66.59
CA LEU A 274 31.28 110.60 -65.14
C LEU A 274 29.94 110.59 -64.39
N LYS A 275 28.98 111.41 -64.83
CA LYS A 275 27.65 111.46 -64.23
C LYS A 275 26.93 110.12 -64.38
N GLU A 276 26.93 109.54 -65.58
CA GLU A 276 26.34 108.23 -65.84
C GLU A 276 27.02 107.11 -65.04
N LEU A 277 28.35 107.15 -64.91
CA LEU A 277 29.09 106.18 -64.09
C LEU A 277 28.84 106.37 -62.58
N LYS A 278 28.66 107.60 -62.10
CA LYS A 278 28.31 107.87 -60.69
C LYS A 278 26.90 107.40 -60.35
N GLU A 279 25.94 107.55 -61.26
CA GLU A 279 24.59 107.00 -61.11
C GLU A 279 24.63 105.46 -61.08
N LYS A 280 25.38 104.83 -61.99
CA LYS A 280 25.62 103.37 -61.97
C LYS A 280 26.31 102.90 -60.69
N LEU A 281 27.31 103.65 -60.20
CA LEU A 281 28.03 103.35 -58.96
C LEU A 281 27.07 103.40 -57.77
N HIS A 282 26.23 104.43 -57.68
CA HIS A 282 25.24 104.54 -56.61
C HIS A 282 24.24 103.38 -56.63
N ALA A 283 23.73 103.02 -57.81
CA ALA A 283 22.83 101.87 -57.96
C ALA A 283 23.49 100.55 -57.53
N LEU A 284 24.75 100.30 -57.92
CA LEU A 284 25.53 99.13 -57.51
C LEU A 284 25.77 99.09 -56.01
N VAL A 285 26.14 100.22 -55.38
CA VAL A 285 26.33 100.31 -53.91
C VAL A 285 25.03 99.96 -53.18
N THR A 286 23.90 100.52 -53.61
CA THR A 286 22.59 100.22 -53.02
C THR A 286 22.23 98.75 -53.19
N GLN A 287 22.51 98.16 -54.36
CA GLN A 287 22.23 96.75 -54.63
C GLN A 287 23.09 95.81 -53.77
N VAL A 288 24.39 96.09 -53.61
CA VAL A 288 25.29 95.33 -52.73
C VAL A 288 24.86 95.42 -51.27
N ALA A 289 24.49 96.62 -50.80
CA ALA A 289 24.04 96.83 -49.43
C ALA A 289 22.71 96.12 -49.13
N ALA A 290 21.74 96.20 -50.04
CA ALA A 290 20.46 95.49 -49.92
C ALA A 290 20.66 93.97 -49.90
N TYR A 291 21.52 93.45 -50.78
CA TYR A 291 21.85 92.03 -50.82
C TYR A 291 22.53 91.54 -49.53
N SER A 292 23.51 92.29 -49.01
CA SER A 292 24.18 91.97 -47.75
C SER A 292 23.21 91.91 -46.58
N SER A 293 22.26 92.85 -46.50
CA SER A 293 21.24 92.87 -45.45
C SER A 293 20.28 91.68 -45.54
N GLU A 294 19.89 91.27 -46.74
CA GLU A 294 19.00 90.11 -46.92
C GLU A 294 19.72 88.79 -46.57
N VAL A 295 21.00 88.67 -46.95
CA VAL A 295 21.83 87.51 -46.56
C VAL A 295 21.94 87.39 -45.04
N ASP A 296 22.17 88.50 -44.32
CA ASP A 296 22.27 88.45 -42.86
C ASP A 296 20.93 88.12 -42.18
N LYS A 297 19.81 88.57 -42.76
CA LYS A 297 18.47 88.19 -42.31
C LYS A 297 18.20 86.69 -42.52
N GLN A 298 18.54 86.14 -43.69
CA GLN A 298 18.39 84.71 -43.97
C GLN A 298 19.28 83.84 -43.08
N LYS A 299 20.53 84.26 -42.81
CA LYS A 299 21.40 83.58 -41.83
C LYS A 299 20.76 83.52 -40.45
N GLY A 300 20.13 84.61 -39.99
CA GLY A 300 19.43 84.65 -38.71
C GLY A 300 18.30 83.63 -38.63
N LEU A 301 17.42 83.60 -39.65
CA LEU A 301 16.29 82.67 -39.72
C LEU A 301 16.73 81.20 -39.78
N VAL A 302 17.77 80.89 -40.56
CA VAL A 302 18.30 79.52 -40.65
C VAL A 302 18.96 79.11 -39.34
N THR A 303 19.69 79.99 -38.68
CA THR A 303 20.31 79.69 -37.38
C THR A 303 19.25 79.40 -36.32
N GLU A 304 18.18 80.21 -36.26
CA GLU A 304 17.06 80.01 -35.35
C GLU A 304 16.32 78.69 -35.63
N SER A 305 16.08 78.37 -36.91
CA SER A 305 15.46 77.11 -37.33
C SER A 305 16.33 75.89 -36.99
N GLN A 306 17.65 75.95 -37.27
CA GLN A 306 18.59 74.88 -36.93
C GLN A 306 18.70 74.66 -35.42
N GLU A 307 18.72 75.72 -34.61
CA GLU A 307 18.78 75.62 -33.16
C GLU A 307 17.48 75.05 -32.57
N LYS A 308 16.33 75.40 -33.15
CA LYS A 308 15.04 74.80 -32.81
C LYS A 308 15.02 73.28 -33.10
N HIS A 309 15.33 72.86 -34.33
CA HIS A 309 15.35 71.44 -34.70
C HIS A 309 16.40 70.65 -33.90
N LYS A 310 17.58 71.24 -33.64
CA LYS A 310 18.60 70.62 -32.78
C LYS A 310 18.11 70.41 -31.35
N THR A 311 17.34 71.35 -30.81
CA THR A 311 16.75 71.23 -29.47
C THR A 311 15.67 70.15 -29.45
N GLU A 312 14.79 70.11 -30.45
CA GLU A 312 13.75 69.08 -30.61
C GLU A 312 14.36 67.68 -30.71
N VAL A 313 15.39 67.50 -31.55
CA VAL A 313 16.13 66.23 -31.69
C VAL A 313 16.77 65.82 -30.36
N SER A 314 17.35 66.76 -29.61
CA SER A 314 17.93 66.50 -28.28
C SER A 314 16.87 66.04 -27.27
N GLU A 315 15.70 66.68 -27.24
CA GLU A 315 14.59 66.29 -26.37
C GLU A 315 14.01 64.92 -26.74
N LEU A 316 13.79 64.65 -28.02
CA LEU A 316 13.32 63.35 -28.51
C LEU A 316 14.34 62.25 -28.18
N THR A 317 15.64 62.53 -28.31
CA THR A 317 16.71 61.59 -27.93
C THR A 317 16.67 61.25 -26.44
N LYS A 318 16.47 62.26 -25.56
CA LYS A 318 16.31 62.02 -24.11
C LYS A 318 15.06 61.18 -23.81
N LYS A 319 13.91 61.51 -24.42
CA LYS A 319 12.65 60.76 -24.24
C LYS A 319 12.80 59.31 -24.71
N LEU A 320 13.41 59.09 -25.87
CA LEU A 320 13.65 57.76 -26.43
C LEU A 320 14.56 56.93 -25.52
N ASN A 321 15.67 57.49 -25.04
CA ASN A 321 16.58 56.77 -24.13
C ASN A 321 15.92 56.39 -22.80
N ASN A 322 15.07 57.26 -22.24
CA ASN A 322 14.33 56.95 -21.02
C ASN A 322 13.34 55.80 -21.23
N GLU A 323 12.60 55.80 -22.34
CA GLU A 323 11.67 54.70 -22.65
C GLU A 323 12.40 53.38 -22.97
N ILE A 324 13.54 53.43 -23.68
CA ILE A 324 14.39 52.25 -23.91
C ILE A 324 14.85 51.65 -22.58
N LYS A 325 15.35 52.49 -21.66
CA LYS A 325 15.78 52.03 -20.33
C LYS A 325 14.63 51.40 -19.55
N SER A 326 13.47 52.05 -19.52
CA SER A 326 12.28 51.50 -18.85
C SER A 326 11.80 50.18 -19.48
N ASN A 327 11.94 50.02 -20.80
CA ASN A 327 11.63 48.77 -21.51
C ASN A 327 12.60 47.63 -21.14
N GLN A 328 13.89 47.94 -20.98
CA GLN A 328 14.90 46.99 -20.48
C GLN A 328 14.63 46.54 -19.04
N GLU A 329 14.23 47.47 -18.17
CA GLU A 329 13.85 47.16 -16.78
C GLU A 329 12.64 46.22 -16.71
N LEU A 330 11.57 46.51 -17.48
CA LEU A 330 10.40 45.62 -17.59
C LEU A 330 10.75 44.25 -18.18
N THR A 331 11.66 44.20 -19.15
CA THR A 331 12.13 42.92 -19.73
C THR A 331 12.83 42.08 -18.67
N THR A 332 13.70 42.71 -17.88
CA THR A 332 14.41 42.06 -16.77
C THR A 332 13.44 41.56 -15.70
N GLU A 333 12.41 42.34 -15.36
CA GLU A 333 11.36 41.94 -14.41
C GLU A 333 10.57 40.72 -14.92
N ILE A 334 10.18 40.71 -16.20
CA ILE A 334 9.50 39.57 -16.83
C ILE A 334 10.36 38.30 -16.78
N ASP A 335 11.66 38.42 -17.04
CA ASP A 335 12.57 37.27 -17.00
C ASP A 335 12.80 36.77 -15.56
N GLY A 336 12.87 37.66 -14.57
CA GLY A 336 12.91 37.27 -13.15
C GLY A 336 11.66 36.51 -12.71
N ILE A 337 10.46 36.95 -13.13
CA ILE A 337 9.19 36.25 -12.85
C ILE A 337 9.18 34.85 -13.50
N ARG A 338 9.73 34.71 -14.73
CA ARG A 338 9.83 33.41 -15.41
C ARG A 338 10.74 32.44 -14.66
N GLU A 339 11.89 32.92 -14.19
CA GLU A 339 12.83 32.08 -13.45
C GLU A 339 12.22 31.58 -12.13
N GLN A 340 11.50 32.45 -11.40
CA GLN A 340 10.75 32.05 -10.21
C GLN A 340 9.70 30.97 -10.53
N PHE A 341 8.99 31.10 -11.65
CA PHE A 341 8.03 30.09 -12.12
C PHE A 341 8.70 28.73 -12.39
N ASP A 342 9.84 28.74 -13.06
CA ASP A 342 10.55 27.51 -13.39
C ASP A 342 11.10 26.84 -12.13
N GLN A 343 11.64 27.61 -11.17
CA GLN A 343 12.09 27.10 -9.88
C GLN A 343 10.93 26.48 -9.07
N GLU A 344 9.78 27.16 -8.98
CA GLU A 344 8.62 26.64 -8.24
C GLU A 344 8.05 25.39 -8.92
N ARG A 345 8.01 25.36 -10.25
CA ARG A 345 7.58 24.17 -11.01
C ARG A 345 8.53 22.98 -10.79
N ILE A 346 9.83 23.20 -10.68
CA ILE A 346 10.82 22.16 -10.37
C ILE A 346 10.56 21.61 -8.96
N LYS A 347 10.41 22.48 -7.95
CA LYS A 347 10.10 22.05 -6.58
C LYS A 347 8.81 21.23 -6.48
N GLN A 348 7.76 21.65 -7.18
CA GLN A 348 6.48 20.91 -7.22
C GLN A 348 6.63 19.55 -7.89
N LYS A 349 7.39 19.45 -8.99
CA LYS A 349 7.66 18.17 -9.65
C LYS A 349 8.41 17.21 -8.73
N GLU A 350 9.40 17.70 -8.00
CA GLU A 350 10.17 16.91 -7.04
C GLU A 350 9.29 16.40 -5.89
N GLN A 351 8.43 17.25 -5.33
CA GLN A 351 7.45 16.83 -4.31
C GLN A 351 6.48 15.76 -4.83
N ILE A 352 5.95 15.91 -6.05
CA ILE A 352 5.06 14.92 -6.67
C ILE A 352 5.78 13.57 -6.82
N GLU A 353 7.04 13.59 -7.26
CA GLU A 353 7.77 12.35 -7.50
C GLU A 353 8.16 11.63 -6.19
N ASN A 354 8.50 12.38 -5.15
CA ASN A 354 8.66 11.84 -3.80
C ASN A 354 7.37 11.20 -3.29
N MET A 355 6.22 11.85 -3.50
CA MET A 355 4.92 11.34 -3.07
C MET A 355 4.48 10.10 -3.86
N LYS A 356 4.78 10.02 -5.16
CA LYS A 356 4.58 8.79 -5.95
C LYS A 356 5.43 7.64 -5.45
N THR A 357 6.68 7.90 -5.11
CA THR A 357 7.60 6.88 -4.58
C THR A 357 7.09 6.34 -3.25
N ALA A 358 6.68 7.23 -2.34
CA ALA A 358 6.06 6.84 -1.07
C ALA A 358 4.77 6.03 -1.26
N ASN A 359 3.91 6.42 -2.20
CA ASN A 359 2.69 5.66 -2.52
C ASN A 359 3.01 4.28 -3.08
N LYS A 360 4.05 4.14 -3.91
CA LYS A 360 4.48 2.84 -4.43
C LYS A 360 4.93 1.91 -3.30
N GLU A 361 5.76 2.41 -2.38
CA GLU A 361 6.19 1.64 -1.20
C GLU A 361 5.02 1.22 -0.31
N LEU A 362 4.03 2.11 -0.14
CA LEU A 362 2.82 1.81 0.64
C LEU A 362 2.00 0.70 -0.04
N MET A 363 1.85 0.75 -1.36
CA MET A 363 1.13 -0.29 -2.13
C MET A 363 1.83 -1.65 -2.06
N GLU A 364 3.17 -1.68 -2.12
CA GLU A 364 3.94 -2.92 -1.92
C GLU A 364 3.75 -3.49 -0.50
N LYS A 365 3.70 -2.63 0.53
CA LYS A 365 3.37 -3.05 1.91
C LYS A 365 1.95 -3.60 2.04
N ILE A 366 0.96 -2.99 1.38
CA ILE A 366 -0.41 -3.51 1.37
C ILE A 366 -0.47 -4.90 0.72
N GLU A 367 0.20 -5.08 -0.41
CA GLU A 367 0.17 -6.35 -1.14
C GLU A 367 0.86 -7.48 -0.37
N THR A 368 1.95 -7.17 0.34
CA THR A 368 2.62 -8.13 1.24
C THR A 368 1.76 -8.52 2.43
N LEU A 369 0.92 -7.62 2.97
CA LEU A 369 -0.01 -7.90 4.06
C LEU A 369 -1.28 -8.67 3.63
N LYS A 370 -1.67 -8.63 2.36
CA LYS A 370 -2.84 -9.41 1.87
C LYS A 370 -2.65 -10.92 1.97
N LYS A 371 -1.45 -11.42 1.64
CA LYS A 371 -1.13 -12.85 1.65
C LYS A 371 -1.42 -13.54 3.00
N PRO A 372 -0.91 -13.04 4.14
CA PRO A 372 -1.18 -13.66 5.43
C PRO A 372 -2.68 -13.61 5.79
N ILE A 373 -3.38 -12.51 5.53
CA ILE A 373 -4.82 -12.38 5.79
C ILE A 373 -5.62 -13.42 5.00
N GLN A 374 -5.27 -13.65 3.73
CA GLN A 374 -5.97 -14.62 2.91
C GLN A 374 -5.70 -16.07 3.36
N SER A 375 -4.46 -16.39 3.75
CA SER A 375 -4.14 -17.70 4.34
C SER A 375 -4.84 -17.93 5.69
N GLN A 376 -5.08 -16.86 6.45
CA GLN A 376 -5.76 -16.92 7.74
C GLN A 376 -7.27 -17.17 7.56
N LEU A 377 -7.90 -16.57 6.54
CA LEU A 377 -9.29 -16.86 6.15
C LEU A 377 -9.46 -18.33 5.73
N GLU A 378 -8.56 -18.87 4.90
CA GLU A 378 -8.62 -20.28 4.48
C GLU A 378 -8.46 -21.25 5.66
N LEU A 379 -7.67 -20.87 6.67
CA LEU A 379 -7.51 -21.68 7.88
C LEU A 379 -8.77 -21.64 8.76
N GLU A 380 -9.45 -20.50 8.86
CA GLU A 380 -10.71 -20.37 9.59
C GLU A 380 -11.84 -21.19 8.94
N GLU A 381 -11.94 -21.21 7.62
CA GLU A 381 -12.90 -22.06 6.90
C GLU A 381 -12.65 -23.55 7.15
N LYS A 382 -11.38 -23.98 7.10
CA LYS A 382 -11.01 -25.38 7.42
C LYS A 382 -11.31 -25.73 8.87
N LEU A 383 -11.09 -24.81 9.81
CA LEU A 383 -11.42 -25.02 11.22
C LEU A 383 -12.93 -25.15 11.44
N HIS A 384 -13.75 -24.38 10.72
CA HIS A 384 -15.20 -24.50 10.78
C HIS A 384 -15.67 -25.88 10.30
N GLN A 385 -15.19 -26.34 9.14
CA GLN A 385 -15.53 -27.65 8.59
C GLN A 385 -15.13 -28.78 9.55
N ALA A 386 -13.91 -28.71 10.10
CA ALA A 386 -13.44 -29.70 11.07
C ALA A 386 -14.28 -29.73 12.37
N LYS A 387 -14.82 -28.58 12.80
CA LYS A 387 -15.71 -28.49 13.96
C LYS A 387 -17.08 -29.12 13.69
N GLU A 388 -17.65 -28.88 12.51
CA GLU A 388 -18.93 -29.49 12.11
C GLU A 388 -18.82 -31.02 11.99
N GLU A 389 -17.74 -31.51 11.38
CA GLU A 389 -17.46 -32.95 11.28
C GLU A 389 -17.28 -33.59 12.67
N ASN A 390 -16.55 -32.92 13.58
CA ASN A 390 -16.44 -33.37 14.97
C ASN A 390 -17.77 -33.39 15.72
N ALA A 391 -18.63 -32.39 15.51
CA ALA A 391 -19.95 -32.34 16.12
C ALA A 391 -20.85 -33.48 15.61
N PHE A 392 -20.79 -33.78 14.31
CA PHE A 392 -21.48 -34.92 13.71
C PHE A 392 -20.99 -36.25 14.30
N LEU A 393 -19.68 -36.48 14.34
CA LEU A 393 -19.08 -37.70 14.91
C LEU A 393 -19.42 -37.88 16.40
N ARG A 394 -19.42 -36.79 17.20
CA ARG A 394 -19.83 -36.84 18.61
C ARG A 394 -21.30 -37.25 18.76
N LYS A 395 -22.18 -36.75 17.90
CA LYS A 395 -23.60 -37.11 17.91
C LYS A 395 -23.82 -38.57 17.52
N GLU A 396 -23.11 -39.06 16.50
CA GLU A 396 -23.17 -40.45 16.07
C GLU A 396 -22.62 -41.41 17.15
N MET A 397 -21.52 -41.03 17.80
CA MET A 397 -20.91 -41.78 18.89
C MET A 397 -21.81 -41.82 20.15
N SER A 398 -22.52 -40.74 20.46
CA SER A 398 -23.50 -40.69 21.54
C SER A 398 -24.72 -41.59 21.26
N GLN A 399 -25.18 -41.65 20.01
CA GLN A 399 -26.27 -42.55 19.61
C GLN A 399 -25.87 -44.02 19.73
N LEU A 400 -24.67 -44.39 19.29
CA LEU A 400 -24.13 -45.75 19.44
C LEU A 400 -23.97 -46.18 20.91
N GLN A 401 -23.70 -45.25 21.82
CA GLN A 401 -23.59 -45.52 23.26
C GLN A 401 -24.95 -45.84 23.94
N SER A 402 -26.07 -45.70 23.24
CA SER A 402 -27.42 -45.86 23.80
C SER A 402 -28.22 -47.06 23.28
N SER A 403 -27.74 -47.77 22.26
CA SER A 403 -28.54 -48.78 21.54
C SER A 403 -28.85 -50.05 22.33
N TRP A 404 -28.12 -50.33 23.42
CA TRP A 404 -28.33 -51.49 24.29
C TRP A 404 -29.19 -51.20 25.53
N LYS A 405 -29.57 -49.94 25.76
CA LYS A 405 -30.41 -49.57 26.89
C LYS A 405 -31.83 -50.09 26.68
N VAL A 406 -32.36 -50.76 27.69
CA VAL A 406 -33.71 -51.30 27.73
C VAL A 406 -34.46 -50.60 28.85
N SER A 407 -35.70 -50.17 28.60
CA SER A 407 -36.55 -49.62 29.65
C SER A 407 -36.98 -50.72 30.61
N HIS A 408 -37.03 -50.41 31.90
CA HIS A 408 -37.53 -51.34 32.90
C HIS A 408 -38.96 -51.85 32.63
N GLU A 409 -39.78 -51.08 31.88
CA GLU A 409 -41.16 -51.45 31.52
C GLU A 409 -41.22 -52.62 30.51
N ASP A 410 -40.16 -52.84 29.74
CA ASP A 410 -40.08 -53.91 28.74
C ASP A 410 -39.70 -55.28 29.35
N ILE A 411 -39.42 -55.32 30.66
CA ILE A 411 -38.99 -56.53 31.38
C ILE A 411 -40.01 -56.92 32.43
N THR A 412 -40.31 -58.22 32.48
CA THR A 412 -41.05 -58.82 33.59
C THR A 412 -40.20 -59.89 34.26
N LEU A 413 -39.89 -59.72 35.54
CA LEU A 413 -39.16 -60.72 36.32
C LEU A 413 -40.11 -61.81 36.82
N SER A 414 -39.68 -63.07 36.74
CA SER A 414 -40.37 -64.18 37.40
C SER A 414 -39.90 -64.31 38.86
N LYS A 415 -40.49 -65.27 39.59
CA LYS A 415 -40.04 -65.62 40.95
C LYS A 415 -38.91 -66.66 40.97
N GLU A 416 -38.50 -67.16 39.81
CA GLU A 416 -37.49 -68.21 39.70
C GLU A 416 -36.08 -67.60 39.71
N GLU A 417 -35.31 -67.93 40.74
CA GLU A 417 -33.90 -67.57 40.88
C GLU A 417 -33.03 -68.65 40.21
N LEU A 418 -32.23 -68.25 39.22
CA LEU A 418 -31.27 -69.12 38.54
C LEU A 418 -29.97 -69.29 39.33
N GLY A 419 -29.57 -68.24 40.04
CA GLY A 419 -28.38 -68.25 40.87
C GLY A 419 -28.11 -66.90 41.54
N ARG A 420 -27.27 -66.93 42.56
CA ARG A 420 -26.87 -65.77 43.34
C ARG A 420 -25.37 -65.80 43.57
N GLY A 421 -24.73 -64.66 43.32
CA GLY A 421 -23.28 -64.51 43.45
C GLY A 421 -22.89 -63.19 44.09
N ALA A 422 -21.58 -62.95 44.11
CA ALA A 422 -20.98 -61.74 44.69
C ALA A 422 -21.44 -60.44 44.01
N TRP A 423 -21.83 -60.52 42.72
CA TRP A 423 -22.18 -59.36 41.90
C TRP A 423 -23.68 -59.10 41.79
N GLY A 424 -24.53 -60.04 42.20
CA GLY A 424 -25.98 -59.89 42.06
C GLY A 424 -26.76 -61.20 42.16
N VAL A 425 -28.04 -61.09 41.84
CA VAL A 425 -28.99 -62.20 41.73
C VAL A 425 -29.42 -62.35 40.28
N VAL A 426 -29.47 -63.57 39.78
CA VAL A 426 -29.91 -63.88 38.42
C VAL A 426 -31.30 -64.49 38.48
N TRP A 427 -32.25 -63.83 37.83
CA TRP A 427 -33.66 -64.21 37.75
C TRP A 427 -33.99 -64.71 36.35
N VAL A 428 -34.95 -65.64 36.24
CA VAL A 428 -35.65 -65.84 34.97
C VAL A 428 -36.58 -64.65 34.76
N GLY A 429 -36.56 -64.07 33.56
CA GLY A 429 -37.43 -62.98 33.16
C GLY A 429 -37.98 -63.14 31.75
N GLN A 430 -38.83 -62.21 31.36
CA GLN A 430 -39.37 -62.08 30.02
C GLN A 430 -39.02 -60.70 29.47
N PHE A 431 -38.43 -60.66 28.27
CA PHE A 431 -38.19 -59.43 27.52
C PHE A 431 -38.90 -59.53 26.17
N ARG A 432 -39.90 -58.68 25.92
CA ARG A 432 -40.69 -58.64 24.67
C ARG A 432 -41.12 -60.02 24.17
N GLY A 433 -41.66 -60.85 25.06
CA GLY A 433 -42.14 -62.18 24.71
C GLY A 433 -41.07 -63.26 24.55
N HIS A 434 -39.78 -62.98 24.84
CA HIS A 434 -38.70 -63.97 24.88
C HIS A 434 -38.19 -64.23 26.32
N PRO A 435 -37.95 -65.50 26.71
CA PRO A 435 -37.37 -65.81 28.00
C PRO A 435 -35.91 -65.36 28.04
N VAL A 436 -35.53 -64.72 29.15
CA VAL A 436 -34.21 -64.12 29.35
C VAL A 436 -33.70 -64.40 30.76
N ALA A 437 -32.38 -64.34 30.93
CA ALA A 437 -31.78 -64.26 32.26
C ALA A 437 -31.53 -62.79 32.59
N VAL A 438 -31.97 -62.36 33.76
CA VAL A 438 -31.82 -60.98 34.23
C VAL A 438 -30.98 -60.97 35.50
N LYS A 439 -29.74 -60.49 35.38
CA LYS A 439 -28.83 -60.32 36.51
C LYS A 439 -29.05 -58.94 37.12
N GLU A 440 -29.72 -58.89 38.25
CA GLU A 440 -29.88 -57.70 39.07
C GLU A 440 -28.63 -57.52 39.96
N LEU A 441 -27.93 -56.40 39.78
CA LEU A 441 -26.71 -56.10 40.54
C LEU A 441 -27.05 -55.64 41.97
N HIS A 442 -26.19 -55.94 42.95
CA HIS A 442 -26.42 -55.56 44.35
C HIS A 442 -26.36 -54.03 44.58
N GLU A 443 -26.96 -53.54 45.67
CA GLU A 443 -27.06 -52.10 45.99
C GLU A 443 -25.69 -51.39 46.14
N ALA A 444 -24.64 -52.11 46.54
CA ALA A 444 -23.28 -51.59 46.73
C ALA A 444 -22.60 -51.08 45.42
N ILE A 445 -23.23 -51.31 44.28
CA ILE A 445 -22.74 -50.97 42.92
C ILE A 445 -23.22 -49.58 42.46
N ARG A 446 -23.95 -48.83 43.29
CA ARG A 446 -24.59 -47.53 42.95
C ARG A 446 -23.67 -46.31 42.90
N SER A 447 -22.37 -46.46 43.12
CA SER A 447 -21.43 -45.32 43.02
C SER A 447 -21.43 -44.74 41.59
N PRO A 448 -21.49 -43.40 41.40
CA PRO A 448 -21.42 -42.76 40.08
C PRO A 448 -20.20 -43.20 39.25
N LEU A 449 -19.07 -43.43 39.91
CA LEU A 449 -17.84 -43.94 39.28
C LEU A 449 -18.00 -45.37 38.75
N TYR A 450 -18.82 -46.18 39.42
CA TYR A 450 -19.09 -47.56 39.03
C TYR A 450 -20.14 -47.63 37.90
N LEU A 451 -21.10 -46.69 37.85
CA LEU A 451 -22.05 -46.58 36.74
C LEU A 451 -21.37 -46.27 35.40
N GLU A 452 -20.36 -45.40 35.37
CA GLU A 452 -19.57 -45.17 34.14
C GLU A 452 -18.81 -46.42 33.68
N ASN A 453 -18.28 -47.21 34.63
CA ASN A 453 -17.63 -48.48 34.33
C ASN A 453 -18.62 -49.51 33.79
N ILE A 454 -19.82 -49.61 34.38
CA ILE A 454 -20.93 -50.43 33.86
C ILE A 454 -21.26 -50.00 32.42
N HIS A 455 -21.40 -48.71 32.14
CA HIS A 455 -21.71 -48.23 30.79
C HIS A 455 -20.68 -48.69 29.74
N ARG A 456 -19.38 -48.60 30.08
CA ARG A 456 -18.31 -49.07 29.19
C ARG A 456 -18.34 -50.58 29.02
N GLU A 457 -18.61 -51.31 30.09
CA GLU A 457 -18.73 -52.77 30.08
C GLU A 457 -19.91 -53.23 29.21
N MET A 458 -21.10 -52.66 29.41
CA MET A 458 -22.28 -52.95 28.59
C MET A 458 -22.05 -52.60 27.13
N SER A 459 -21.40 -51.47 26.84
CA SER A 459 -21.02 -51.11 25.47
C SER A 459 -20.09 -52.14 24.84
N THR A 460 -19.11 -52.66 25.59
CA THR A 460 -18.20 -53.72 25.12
C THR A 460 -18.99 -55.01 24.87
N MET A 461 -19.77 -55.48 25.84
CA MET A 461 -20.59 -56.70 25.71
C MET A 461 -21.60 -56.60 24.56
N SER A 462 -22.13 -55.40 24.31
CA SER A 462 -23.08 -55.15 23.22
C SER A 462 -22.51 -55.39 21.82
N GLN A 463 -21.18 -55.35 21.66
CA GLN A 463 -20.50 -55.55 20.37
C GLN A 463 -20.01 -56.99 20.17
N LEU A 464 -19.94 -57.80 21.22
CA LEU A 464 -19.44 -59.17 21.15
C LEU A 464 -20.54 -60.13 20.67
N ARG A 465 -20.27 -60.87 19.60
CA ARG A 465 -21.21 -61.84 19.01
C ARG A 465 -20.47 -63.10 18.62
N HIS A 466 -20.65 -64.16 19.40
CA HIS A 466 -20.01 -65.45 19.16
C HIS A 466 -20.88 -66.60 19.71
N PRO A 467 -21.01 -67.75 19.01
CA PRO A 467 -21.87 -68.86 19.45
C PRO A 467 -21.49 -69.46 20.81
N ASN A 468 -20.21 -69.42 21.20
CA ASN A 468 -19.71 -69.91 22.50
C ASN A 468 -19.54 -68.81 23.56
N LEU A 469 -20.08 -67.61 23.33
CA LEU A 469 -20.21 -66.57 24.35
C LEU A 469 -21.69 -66.36 24.69
N LEU A 470 -21.96 -66.04 25.95
CA LEU A 470 -23.31 -65.69 26.41
C LEU A 470 -23.78 -64.41 25.71
N GLN A 471 -24.93 -64.47 25.06
CA GLN A 471 -25.46 -63.37 24.28
C GLN A 471 -26.05 -62.31 25.20
N PHE A 472 -25.37 -61.17 25.27
CA PHE A 472 -25.92 -59.95 25.86
C PHE A 472 -27.04 -59.40 24.98
N ILE A 473 -28.17 -59.03 25.60
CA ILE A 473 -29.36 -58.51 24.92
C ILE A 473 -29.49 -57.00 25.19
N GLY A 474 -29.30 -56.59 26.43
CA GLY A 474 -29.42 -55.19 26.84
C GLY A 474 -29.22 -55.01 28.34
N ALA A 475 -29.36 -53.79 28.81
CA ALA A 475 -29.32 -53.49 30.24
C ALA A 475 -30.35 -52.43 30.62
N VAL A 476 -30.91 -52.57 31.82
CA VAL A 476 -31.82 -51.62 32.45
C VAL A 476 -31.06 -50.84 33.49
N LEU A 477 -31.11 -49.52 33.38
CA LEU A 477 -30.43 -48.61 34.31
C LEU A 477 -31.42 -47.73 35.09
N ASP A 478 -32.69 -47.75 34.69
CA ASP A 478 -33.79 -46.93 35.19
C ASP A 478 -34.80 -47.73 36.03
N HIS A 479 -34.44 -48.92 36.52
CA HIS A 479 -35.35 -49.75 37.30
C HIS A 479 -35.71 -49.06 38.65
N PRO A 480 -36.97 -49.10 39.12
CA PRO A 480 -37.38 -48.45 40.37
C PRO A 480 -36.65 -48.90 41.64
N SER A 481 -36.08 -50.12 41.66
CA SER A 481 -35.21 -50.55 42.78
C SER A 481 -33.89 -49.76 42.83
N GLY A 482 -33.52 -49.07 41.75
CA GLY A 482 -32.27 -48.34 41.55
C GLY A 482 -31.05 -49.23 41.33
N ASN A 483 -31.25 -50.54 41.18
CA ASN A 483 -30.19 -51.50 40.86
C ASN A 483 -30.13 -51.70 39.33
N PRO A 484 -28.94 -51.58 38.71
CA PRO A 484 -28.78 -51.92 37.30
C PRO A 484 -29.08 -53.41 37.06
N MET A 485 -29.70 -53.72 35.92
CA MET A 485 -29.99 -55.08 35.50
C MET A 485 -29.36 -55.38 34.14
N ILE A 486 -28.69 -56.53 34.03
CA ILE A 486 -28.09 -57.02 32.79
C ILE A 486 -28.98 -58.13 32.23
N ILE A 487 -29.31 -58.04 30.95
CA ILE A 487 -30.20 -58.97 30.25
C ILE A 487 -29.38 -59.82 29.28
N THR A 488 -29.50 -61.14 29.39
CA THR A 488 -28.85 -62.08 28.48
C THR A 488 -29.83 -63.15 28.01
N GLU A 489 -29.40 -63.98 27.04
CA GLU A 489 -30.09 -65.25 26.82
C GLU A 489 -30.07 -66.09 28.11
N VAL A 490 -31.10 -66.90 28.31
CA VAL A 490 -31.18 -67.87 29.41
C VAL A 490 -30.66 -69.23 28.95
N LEU A 491 -29.94 -69.93 29.83
CA LEU A 491 -29.44 -71.29 29.61
C LEU A 491 -29.86 -72.18 30.79
N ASP A 492 -29.88 -73.49 30.58
CA ASP A 492 -30.51 -74.43 31.52
C ASP A 492 -29.74 -74.58 32.84
N THR A 493 -28.40 -74.60 32.77
CA THR A 493 -27.56 -74.85 33.94
C THR A 493 -26.12 -74.33 33.75
N SER A 494 -25.32 -74.31 34.81
CA SER A 494 -23.86 -74.15 34.71
C SER A 494 -23.18 -75.51 34.72
N LEU A 495 -21.98 -75.59 34.18
CA LEU A 495 -21.16 -76.80 34.22
C LEU A 495 -20.94 -77.26 35.66
N ARG A 496 -20.74 -76.33 36.58
CA ARG A 496 -20.64 -76.63 38.01
C ARG A 496 -21.87 -77.32 38.56
N LYS A 497 -23.05 -76.74 38.30
CA LYS A 497 -24.33 -77.29 38.78
C LYS A 497 -24.66 -78.62 38.10
N ALA A 498 -24.30 -78.80 36.83
CA ALA A 498 -24.42 -80.07 36.12
C ALA A 498 -23.56 -81.18 36.77
N TYR A 499 -22.36 -80.86 37.28
CA TYR A 499 -21.56 -81.81 38.06
C TYR A 499 -22.18 -82.10 39.43
N ASP A 500 -22.60 -81.07 40.16
CA ASP A 500 -23.20 -81.22 41.49
C ASP A 500 -24.50 -82.08 41.43
N ASN A 501 -25.29 -81.90 40.36
CA ASN A 501 -26.51 -82.68 40.08
C ASN A 501 -26.23 -84.06 39.46
N LYS A 502 -24.97 -84.39 39.14
CA LYS A 502 -24.56 -85.62 38.44
C LYS A 502 -25.20 -85.81 37.06
N GLU A 503 -25.52 -84.70 36.39
CA GLU A 503 -26.00 -84.67 35.00
C GLU A 503 -24.86 -84.92 34.00
N LEU A 504 -23.62 -84.59 34.41
CA LEU A 504 -22.38 -84.92 33.72
C LEU A 504 -21.51 -85.80 34.62
N THR A 505 -21.07 -86.94 34.11
CA THR A 505 -20.20 -87.89 34.82
C THR A 505 -18.92 -88.14 34.02
N PRO A 506 -17.81 -88.54 34.67
CA PRO A 506 -16.56 -88.88 33.99
C PRO A 506 -16.63 -90.27 33.31
N ASP A 507 -17.83 -90.82 33.12
CA ASP A 507 -18.01 -92.12 32.49
C ASP A 507 -17.46 -92.09 31.05
N PRO A 508 -16.82 -93.16 30.56
CA PRO A 508 -16.28 -93.22 29.20
C PRO A 508 -17.30 -92.85 28.10
N GLY A 509 -18.58 -93.13 28.33
CA GLY A 509 -19.68 -92.77 27.41
C GLY A 509 -20.02 -91.28 27.36
N CYS A 510 -19.51 -90.46 28.28
CA CYS A 510 -19.68 -89.00 28.33
C CYS A 510 -18.47 -88.26 27.74
N ARG A 511 -17.41 -88.98 27.36
CA ARG A 511 -16.16 -88.41 26.82
C ARG A 511 -16.33 -87.51 25.58
N PRO A 512 -17.16 -87.87 24.57
CA PRO A 512 -17.40 -86.98 23.43
C PRO A 512 -18.04 -85.65 23.83
N VAL A 513 -18.93 -85.69 24.83
CA VAL A 513 -19.64 -84.52 25.36
C VAL A 513 -18.68 -83.60 26.09
N ILE A 514 -17.82 -84.19 26.93
CA ILE A 514 -16.77 -83.48 27.65
C ILE A 514 -15.80 -82.79 26.69
N LEU A 515 -15.31 -83.50 25.67
CA LEU A 515 -14.41 -82.91 24.67
C LEU A 515 -15.09 -81.77 23.90
N SER A 516 -16.39 -81.87 23.61
CA SER A 516 -17.17 -80.79 22.99
C SER A 516 -17.22 -79.55 23.88
N ILE A 517 -17.49 -79.71 25.19
CA ILE A 517 -17.53 -78.60 26.16
C ILE A 517 -16.15 -77.92 26.24
N MET A 518 -15.07 -78.71 26.38
CA MET A 518 -13.70 -78.21 26.41
C MET A 518 -13.39 -77.39 25.15
N ARG A 519 -13.70 -77.95 23.98
CA ARG A 519 -13.49 -77.29 22.69
C ARG A 519 -14.26 -75.97 22.59
N ASP A 520 -15.54 -75.96 22.94
CA ASP A 520 -16.40 -74.78 22.85
C ASP A 520 -15.89 -73.62 23.71
N VAL A 521 -15.47 -73.92 24.95
CA VAL A 521 -14.83 -72.93 25.83
C VAL A 521 -13.53 -72.41 25.20
N ALA A 522 -12.72 -73.29 24.62
CA ALA A 522 -11.49 -72.88 23.95
C ALA A 522 -11.74 -71.95 22.76
N VAL A 523 -12.78 -72.22 21.96
CA VAL A 523 -13.18 -71.38 20.81
C VAL A 523 -13.69 -70.03 21.29
N GLY A 524 -14.51 -69.99 22.35
CA GLY A 524 -15.02 -68.73 22.93
C GLY A 524 -13.89 -67.82 23.45
N LEU A 525 -12.93 -68.38 24.17
CA LEU A 525 -11.76 -67.63 24.64
C LEU A 525 -10.84 -67.20 23.49
N ASN A 526 -10.64 -68.05 22.47
CA ASN A 526 -9.86 -67.68 21.29
C ASN A 526 -10.46 -66.47 20.57
N TYR A 527 -11.79 -66.40 20.47
CA TYR A 527 -12.46 -65.23 19.89
C TYR A 527 -12.11 -63.95 20.66
N LEU A 528 -12.20 -63.96 22.00
CA LEU A 528 -11.86 -62.80 22.83
C LEU A 528 -10.39 -62.39 22.70
N HIS A 529 -9.48 -63.35 22.65
CA HIS A 529 -8.04 -63.12 22.59
C HIS A 529 -7.55 -62.61 21.22
N CYS A 530 -8.31 -62.85 20.16
CA CYS A 530 -7.95 -62.46 18.78
C CYS A 530 -8.61 -61.16 18.30
N LEU A 531 -9.35 -60.45 19.16
CA LEU A 531 -9.84 -59.11 18.84
C LEU A 531 -8.68 -58.12 18.63
N PRO A 532 -8.87 -57.01 17.87
CA PRO A 532 -7.84 -55.98 17.68
C PRO A 532 -7.29 -55.45 19.01
N ASP A 533 -8.19 -55.26 19.98
CA ASP A 533 -7.87 -55.07 21.40
C ASP A 533 -8.28 -56.36 22.15
N PRO A 534 -7.33 -57.24 22.50
CA PRO A 534 -7.62 -58.52 23.15
C PRO A 534 -8.37 -58.34 24.48
N ILE A 535 -9.47 -59.07 24.64
CA ILE A 535 -10.23 -59.09 25.90
C ILE A 535 -9.78 -60.29 26.73
N ILE A 536 -9.37 -60.03 27.98
CA ILE A 536 -8.96 -61.07 28.94
C ILE A 536 -10.12 -61.34 29.89
N HIS A 537 -10.63 -62.57 29.94
CA HIS A 537 -11.82 -62.93 30.70
C HIS A 537 -11.64 -62.83 32.23
N ARG A 538 -10.50 -63.27 32.76
CA ARG A 538 -10.09 -63.21 34.19
C ARG A 538 -10.87 -64.07 35.19
N ASP A 539 -12.03 -64.61 34.82
CA ASP A 539 -12.87 -65.43 35.70
C ASP A 539 -13.36 -66.70 34.99
N VAL A 540 -12.44 -67.38 34.29
CA VAL A 540 -12.75 -68.66 33.65
C VAL A 540 -12.88 -69.74 34.73
N SER A 541 -14.09 -70.21 34.96
CA SER A 541 -14.42 -71.25 35.95
C SER A 541 -15.62 -72.08 35.51
N SER A 542 -15.87 -73.23 36.13
CA SER A 542 -17.06 -74.05 35.83
C SER A 542 -18.39 -73.40 36.19
N ALA A 543 -18.38 -72.37 37.07
CA ALA A 543 -19.58 -71.58 37.36
C ALA A 543 -19.95 -70.65 36.19
N ASN A 544 -18.96 -70.20 35.43
CA ASN A 544 -19.12 -69.29 34.29
C ASN A 544 -19.12 -69.99 32.93
N VAL A 545 -19.15 -71.33 32.92
CA VAL A 545 -19.45 -72.13 31.74
C VAL A 545 -20.90 -72.57 31.82
N LEU A 546 -21.74 -71.99 30.98
CA LEU A 546 -23.17 -72.25 30.94
C LEU A 546 -23.53 -73.23 29.83
N LEU A 547 -24.55 -74.05 30.10
CA LEU A 547 -24.93 -75.18 29.27
C LEU A 547 -26.43 -75.12 28.95
N GLU A 548 -26.76 -75.37 27.68
CA GLU A 548 -28.13 -75.60 27.21
C GLU A 548 -28.23 -77.00 26.61
N SER A 549 -29.15 -77.81 27.12
CA SER A 549 -29.38 -79.19 26.70
C SER A 549 -30.04 -79.20 25.33
N LYS A 550 -29.44 -79.94 24.38
CA LYS A 550 -29.99 -80.15 23.03
C LYS A 550 -30.60 -81.54 22.85
N GLY A 551 -30.83 -82.28 23.94
CA GLY A 551 -31.18 -83.69 23.90
C GLY A 551 -29.99 -84.59 23.53
N ASP A 552 -30.16 -85.91 23.62
CA ASP A 552 -29.15 -86.91 23.23
C ASP A 552 -27.73 -86.69 23.79
N LYS A 553 -27.63 -86.19 25.03
CA LYS A 553 -26.36 -85.84 25.69
C LYS A 553 -25.52 -84.79 24.94
N LYS A 554 -26.15 -83.93 24.14
CA LYS A 554 -25.48 -82.80 23.48
C LYS A 554 -25.75 -81.53 24.27
N TRP A 555 -24.70 -80.75 24.50
CA TRP A 555 -24.80 -79.45 25.16
C TRP A 555 -24.30 -78.37 24.22
N LYS A 556 -25.01 -77.25 24.20
CA LYS A 556 -24.48 -75.99 23.68
C LYS A 556 -23.78 -75.30 24.83
N THR A 557 -22.50 -75.00 24.64
CA THR A 557 -21.65 -74.43 25.69
C THR A 557 -21.39 -72.96 25.42
N LYS A 558 -21.58 -72.13 26.44
CA LYS A 558 -21.32 -70.69 26.38
C LYS A 558 -20.57 -70.21 27.61
N ILE A 559 -19.68 -69.26 27.40
CA ILE A 559 -18.95 -68.60 28.47
C ILE A 559 -19.71 -67.34 28.89
N SER A 560 -19.93 -67.14 30.20
CA SER A 560 -20.59 -65.97 30.78
C SER A 560 -19.60 -65.09 31.58
N ASP A 561 -20.05 -63.93 32.03
CA ASP A 561 -19.30 -63.04 32.94
C ASP A 561 -17.90 -62.59 32.42
N PHE A 562 -17.74 -62.54 31.09
CA PHE A 562 -16.58 -61.93 30.43
C PHE A 562 -16.61 -60.38 30.41
N GLY A 563 -17.60 -59.76 31.06
CA GLY A 563 -17.79 -58.30 31.13
C GLY A 563 -16.83 -57.59 32.08
N SER A 564 -16.45 -58.23 33.20
CA SER A 564 -15.55 -57.64 34.21
C SER A 564 -14.11 -57.43 33.71
N ALA A 565 -13.83 -57.80 32.46
CA ALA A 565 -12.55 -57.72 31.77
C ALA A 565 -12.00 -56.29 31.58
N ASN A 566 -12.88 -55.27 31.50
CA ASN A 566 -12.49 -53.91 31.07
C ASN A 566 -12.36 -52.85 32.18
N ALA A 567 -12.69 -53.16 33.44
CA ALA A 567 -12.41 -52.24 34.57
C ALA A 567 -10.91 -52.10 34.87
N ALA A 568 -10.11 -53.05 34.39
CA ALA A 568 -8.71 -53.23 34.80
C ALA A 568 -7.70 -52.26 34.17
N ASN A 569 -8.07 -51.49 33.14
CA ASN A 569 -7.16 -50.46 32.65
C ASN A 569 -7.08 -49.23 33.55
N LYS A 570 -7.97 -49.08 34.57
CA LYS A 570 -7.88 -47.98 35.53
C LYS A 570 -8.26 -48.30 36.99
N ALA A 571 -8.92 -49.42 37.27
CA ALA A 571 -9.16 -49.86 38.65
C ALA A 571 -8.51 -51.24 38.85
N VAL A 572 -7.48 -51.28 39.69
CA VAL A 572 -6.98 -52.52 40.30
C VAL A 572 -8.14 -53.07 41.13
N THR A 573 -8.99 -53.87 40.50
CA THR A 573 -10.03 -54.60 41.23
C THR A 573 -9.29 -55.61 42.08
N ARG A 574 -9.42 -55.52 43.41
CA ARG A 574 -8.82 -56.44 44.38
C ARG A 574 -9.41 -57.84 44.13
N LEU A 575 -8.69 -58.68 43.38
CA LEU A 575 -9.04 -60.05 42.95
C LEU A 575 -10.43 -60.23 42.30
N PRO A 576 -10.59 -59.99 40.98
CA PRO A 576 -11.66 -60.61 40.23
C PRO A 576 -11.26 -62.05 39.85
N GLY A 577 -12.02 -63.03 40.31
CA GLY A 577 -11.86 -64.44 39.92
C GLY A 577 -12.22 -65.40 41.04
N ALA A 578 -12.72 -66.59 40.69
CA ALA A 578 -12.76 -67.71 41.61
C ALA A 578 -11.31 -68.11 41.97
N GLU A 579 -10.87 -67.81 43.21
CA GLU A 579 -9.50 -68.04 43.73
C GLU A 579 -8.81 -69.34 43.21
N PRO A 580 -9.47 -70.52 43.19
CA PRO A 580 -8.83 -71.76 42.73
C PRO A 580 -8.40 -71.79 41.25
N TYR A 581 -9.01 -70.99 40.37
CA TYR A 581 -8.69 -70.96 38.94
C TYR A 581 -7.66 -69.88 38.58
N THR A 582 -7.24 -69.08 39.56
CA THR A 582 -6.44 -67.88 39.31
C THR A 582 -4.99 -68.25 39.01
N ALA A 583 -4.43 -67.64 37.96
CA ALA A 583 -3.04 -67.86 37.57
C ALA A 583 -2.05 -67.37 38.64
N PRO A 584 -0.91 -68.04 38.88
CA PRO A 584 0.05 -67.65 39.92
C PRO A 584 0.55 -66.21 39.79
N GLU A 585 0.76 -65.73 38.56
CA GLU A 585 1.21 -64.37 38.30
C GLU A 585 0.16 -63.31 38.59
N ALA A 586 -1.13 -63.65 38.54
CA ALA A 586 -2.21 -62.74 38.93
C ALA A 586 -2.21 -62.54 40.46
N LEU A 587 -1.85 -63.57 41.23
CA LEU A 587 -1.72 -63.49 42.69
C LEU A 587 -0.45 -62.75 43.15
N ALA A 588 0.67 -62.91 42.44
CA ALA A 588 1.96 -62.32 42.81
C ALA A 588 2.00 -60.78 42.67
N GLN A 589 1.16 -60.20 41.81
CA GLN A 589 1.02 -58.74 41.65
C GLN A 589 0.49 -58.03 42.91
N HIS A 590 -0.05 -58.77 43.88
CA HIS A 590 -0.55 -58.21 45.13
C HIS A 590 0.53 -57.95 46.19
N ILE A 591 1.74 -58.49 46.02
CA ILE A 591 2.79 -58.47 47.06
C ILE A 591 3.92 -57.48 46.75
N MET A 592 4.08 -57.04 45.49
CA MET A 592 5.21 -56.20 45.09
C MET A 592 4.77 -54.83 44.55
N SER A 593 5.02 -53.80 45.36
CA SER A 593 4.96 -52.40 44.95
C SER A 593 6.11 -52.07 44.00
N THR A 594 5.74 -51.40 42.90
CA THR A 594 6.54 -50.47 42.07
C THR A 594 7.80 -51.03 41.39
N ASP A 595 7.79 -50.99 40.05
CA ASP A 595 8.91 -51.05 39.09
C ASP A 595 9.04 -52.28 38.18
N SER A 596 8.15 -53.26 38.28
CA SER A 596 7.93 -54.23 37.19
C SER A 596 6.45 -54.61 37.08
N LYS A 597 5.67 -53.78 36.38
CA LYS A 597 4.35 -54.22 35.90
C LYS A 597 4.57 -55.39 34.95
N LYS A 598 4.51 -56.63 35.43
CA LYS A 598 4.26 -57.78 34.54
C LYS A 598 2.90 -57.51 33.90
N GLU A 599 2.90 -57.19 32.61
CA GLU A 599 1.68 -56.89 31.87
C GLU A 599 0.70 -58.05 32.01
N GLN A 600 -0.57 -57.75 32.30
CA GLN A 600 -1.63 -58.75 32.29
C GLN A 600 -1.82 -59.23 30.85
N THR A 601 -1.72 -60.54 30.63
CA THR A 601 -1.82 -61.12 29.27
C THR A 601 -2.95 -62.13 29.18
N THR A 602 -3.36 -62.46 27.96
CA THR A 602 -4.33 -63.53 27.66
C THR A 602 -3.92 -64.90 28.19
N LYS A 603 -2.65 -65.08 28.59
CA LYS A 603 -2.11 -66.30 29.18
C LYS A 603 -2.66 -66.60 30.58
N MET A 604 -3.25 -65.62 31.27
CA MET A 604 -3.95 -65.85 32.53
C MET A 604 -5.18 -66.74 32.31
N ASP A 605 -6.00 -66.43 31.28
CA ASP A 605 -7.16 -67.26 30.92
C ASP A 605 -6.74 -68.66 30.48
N VAL A 606 -5.57 -68.82 29.85
CA VAL A 606 -5.03 -70.13 29.45
C VAL A 606 -4.76 -71.00 30.68
N PHE A 607 -4.22 -70.42 31.75
CA PHE A 607 -4.01 -71.15 33.01
C PHE A 607 -5.35 -71.54 33.64
N SER A 608 -6.27 -70.59 33.78
CA SER A 608 -7.61 -70.83 34.33
C SER A 608 -8.38 -71.89 33.54
N TYR A 609 -8.23 -71.89 32.21
CA TYR A 609 -8.74 -72.93 31.33
C TYR A 609 -8.11 -74.31 31.63
N GLY A 610 -6.80 -74.36 31.88
CA GLY A 610 -6.11 -75.60 32.31
C GLY A 610 -6.65 -76.16 33.63
N VAL A 611 -6.92 -75.29 34.61
CA VAL A 611 -7.58 -75.67 35.87
C VAL A 611 -8.99 -76.21 35.63
N LEU A 612 -9.77 -75.52 34.77
CA LEU A 612 -11.09 -75.97 34.35
C LEU A 612 -11.05 -77.35 33.68
N LEU A 613 -10.06 -77.61 32.80
CA LEU A 613 -9.90 -78.94 32.21
C LEU A 613 -9.62 -80.03 33.24
N CYS A 614 -8.80 -79.72 34.26
CA CYS A 614 -8.57 -80.61 35.40
C CYS A 614 -9.87 -80.94 36.15
N GLU A 615 -10.69 -79.94 36.47
CA GLU A 615 -11.99 -80.17 37.09
C GLU A 615 -12.89 -81.01 36.19
N ILE A 616 -12.92 -80.73 34.89
CA ILE A 616 -13.76 -81.46 33.93
C ILE A 616 -13.44 -82.96 33.93
N ILE A 617 -12.16 -83.33 33.87
CA ILE A 617 -11.77 -84.76 33.78
C ILE A 617 -11.88 -85.50 35.11
N THR A 618 -11.84 -84.78 36.25
CA THR A 618 -11.93 -85.39 37.58
C THR A 618 -13.33 -85.29 38.18
N CYS A 619 -14.17 -84.40 37.65
CA CYS A 619 -15.45 -83.96 38.20
C CYS A 619 -15.33 -83.53 39.68
N ARG A 620 -14.19 -82.97 40.08
CA ARG A 620 -13.92 -82.49 41.44
C ARG A 620 -13.57 -81.01 41.45
N PHE A 621 -14.11 -80.30 42.43
CA PHE A 621 -13.80 -78.89 42.61
C PHE A 621 -12.28 -78.69 42.81
N PRO A 622 -11.65 -77.74 42.10
CA PRO A 622 -10.21 -77.56 42.12
C PRO A 622 -9.74 -76.65 43.25
N ASP A 623 -10.13 -76.93 44.50
CA ASP A 623 -9.53 -76.23 45.66
C ASP A 623 -7.99 -76.37 45.65
N ARG A 624 -7.24 -75.41 46.18
CA ARG A 624 -5.78 -75.27 46.01
C ARG A 624 -5.02 -76.56 46.28
N ASP A 625 -5.30 -77.23 47.40
CA ASP A 625 -4.67 -78.50 47.77
C ASP A 625 -5.13 -79.65 46.86
N VAL A 626 -6.41 -79.64 46.46
CA VAL A 626 -6.98 -80.63 45.55
C VAL A 626 -6.39 -80.46 44.15
N PHE A 627 -6.21 -79.24 43.66
CA PHE A 627 -5.64 -78.94 42.36
C PHE A 627 -4.17 -79.36 42.27
N GLN A 628 -3.34 -79.06 43.28
CA GLN A 628 -1.96 -79.55 43.31
C GLN A 628 -1.92 -81.08 43.29
N ASN A 629 -2.75 -81.73 44.08
CA ASN A 629 -2.88 -83.19 44.06
C ASN A 629 -3.37 -83.73 42.71
N MET A 630 -4.33 -83.05 42.07
CA MET A 630 -4.84 -83.41 40.73
C MET A 630 -3.78 -83.23 39.66
N LEU A 631 -3.02 -82.13 39.67
CA LEU A 631 -1.89 -81.92 38.76
C LEU A 631 -0.81 -82.97 38.96
N HIS A 632 -0.45 -83.28 40.20
CA HIS A 632 0.52 -84.34 40.51
C HIS A 632 0.02 -85.71 40.02
N GLN A 633 -1.27 -86.01 40.19
CA GLN A 633 -1.90 -87.22 39.65
C GLN A 633 -1.83 -87.23 38.12
N VAL A 634 -2.24 -86.16 37.44
CA VAL A 634 -2.18 -86.00 35.99
C VAL A 634 -0.75 -86.16 35.47
N GLN A 635 0.24 -85.56 36.13
CA GLN A 635 1.67 -85.71 35.80
C GLN A 635 2.16 -87.16 35.99
N SER A 636 1.76 -87.82 37.08
CA SER A 636 2.13 -89.21 37.36
C SER A 636 1.50 -90.20 36.38
N ILE A 637 0.22 -89.97 36.00
CA ILE A 637 -0.51 -90.78 35.03
C ILE A 637 0.08 -90.56 33.64
N ASN A 638 0.39 -89.31 33.26
CA ASN A 638 1.02 -89.02 31.98
C ASN A 638 2.39 -89.72 31.85
N SER A 639 3.19 -89.72 32.92
CA SER A 639 4.48 -90.40 32.97
C SER A 639 4.36 -91.93 32.90
N ARG A 640 3.28 -92.52 33.46
CA ARG A 640 3.00 -93.97 33.43
C ARG A 640 2.30 -94.45 32.15
N SER A 641 1.59 -93.56 31.46
CA SER A 641 0.82 -93.86 30.24
C SER A 641 1.63 -93.69 28.96
N MET A 642 2.87 -93.20 29.05
CA MET A 642 3.88 -93.23 27.99
C MET A 642 4.19 -94.70 27.61
N GLY A 643 3.33 -95.30 26.78
CA GLY A 643 3.42 -96.70 26.33
C GLY A 643 2.15 -97.56 26.49
N THR A 644 1.00 -97.01 26.91
CA THR A 644 -0.27 -97.76 27.06
C THR A 644 -1.27 -97.50 25.90
N SER A 645 -2.35 -98.30 25.82
CA SER A 645 -3.36 -98.22 24.74
C SER A 645 -4.34 -97.03 24.83
N ASP A 646 -4.30 -96.21 25.89
CA ASP A 646 -5.15 -95.01 26.04
C ASP A 646 -4.41 -93.74 25.58
N THR A 647 -4.14 -93.68 24.29
CA THR A 647 -3.41 -92.56 23.65
C THR A 647 -4.14 -91.23 23.82
N GLN A 648 -5.48 -91.24 23.76
CA GLN A 648 -6.27 -90.02 23.95
C GLN A 648 -6.15 -89.46 25.39
N GLY A 649 -6.17 -90.32 26.41
CA GLY A 649 -6.01 -89.90 27.81
C GLY A 649 -4.66 -89.23 28.08
N SER A 650 -3.57 -89.79 27.55
CA SER A 650 -2.23 -89.20 27.69
C SER A 650 -2.08 -87.84 27.00
N LEU A 651 -2.68 -87.67 25.82
CA LEU A 651 -2.67 -86.38 25.12
C LEU A 651 -3.46 -85.31 25.88
N LEU A 652 -4.61 -85.68 26.46
CA LEU A 652 -5.41 -84.75 27.26
C LEU A 652 -4.69 -84.31 28.53
N HIS A 653 -4.05 -85.24 29.24
CA HIS A 653 -3.21 -84.92 30.39
C HIS A 653 -2.03 -84.01 30.03
N SER A 654 -1.40 -84.24 28.87
CA SER A 654 -0.31 -83.39 28.37
C SER A 654 -0.78 -81.97 28.06
N LEU A 655 -1.98 -81.81 27.49
CA LEU A 655 -2.57 -80.51 27.23
C LEU A 655 -2.84 -79.72 28.52
N ILE A 656 -3.37 -80.38 29.54
CA ILE A 656 -3.62 -79.78 30.87
C ILE A 656 -2.31 -79.27 31.47
N ILE A 657 -1.26 -80.11 31.49
CA ILE A 657 0.06 -79.72 32.01
C ILE A 657 0.64 -78.53 31.24
N TRP A 658 0.44 -78.48 29.93
CA TRP A 658 0.93 -77.39 29.09
C TRP A 658 0.20 -76.06 29.38
N CYS A 659 -1.11 -76.10 29.65
CA CYS A 659 -1.88 -74.92 30.04
C CYS A 659 -1.47 -74.38 31.42
N CYS A 660 -1.08 -75.27 32.35
CA CYS A 660 -0.76 -74.94 33.74
C CYS A 660 0.74 -74.70 34.01
N LYS A 661 1.55 -74.35 32.99
CA LYS A 661 2.96 -73.99 33.18
C LYS A 661 3.11 -72.73 34.05
N ASP A 662 4.12 -72.71 34.92
CA ASP A 662 4.39 -71.57 35.81
C ASP A 662 4.72 -70.30 35.00
N ASP A 663 5.58 -70.42 33.98
CA ASP A 663 5.90 -69.33 33.06
C ASP A 663 4.74 -69.11 32.06
N PRO A 664 4.07 -67.94 32.05
CA PRO A 664 3.00 -67.62 31.11
C PRO A 664 3.40 -67.74 29.63
N LEU A 665 4.67 -67.51 29.29
CA LEU A 665 5.15 -67.57 27.91
C LEU A 665 5.25 -69.01 27.39
N GLU A 666 5.43 -69.99 28.27
CA GLU A 666 5.48 -71.41 27.91
C GLU A 666 4.09 -72.00 27.66
N ARG A 667 3.03 -71.35 28.15
CA ARG A 667 1.64 -71.80 27.96
C ARG A 667 1.25 -71.71 26.47
N PRO A 668 0.35 -72.56 25.96
CA PRO A 668 -0.15 -72.46 24.59
C PRO A 668 -0.97 -71.19 24.35
N SER A 669 -1.27 -70.90 23.08
CA SER A 669 -2.40 -70.01 22.71
C SER A 669 -3.69 -70.83 22.61
N MET A 670 -4.86 -70.19 22.73
CA MET A 670 -6.15 -70.88 22.57
C MET A 670 -6.26 -71.55 21.19
N SER A 671 -5.71 -70.95 20.13
CA SER A 671 -5.66 -71.56 18.79
C SER A 671 -4.90 -72.90 18.74
N GLN A 672 -3.82 -73.03 19.52
CA GLN A 672 -3.05 -74.27 19.64
C GLN A 672 -3.82 -75.30 20.47
N ILE A 673 -4.50 -74.86 21.53
CA ILE A 673 -5.37 -75.72 22.36
C ILE A 673 -6.49 -76.32 21.51
N ILE A 674 -7.19 -75.52 20.72
CA ILE A 674 -8.27 -75.98 19.84
C ILE A 674 -7.77 -77.08 18.90
N LYS A 675 -6.62 -76.87 18.25
CA LYS A 675 -6.00 -77.89 17.39
C LYS A 675 -5.69 -79.18 18.13
N GLN A 676 -5.21 -79.10 19.37
CA GLN A 676 -4.93 -80.29 20.17
C GLN A 676 -6.20 -81.04 20.56
N ILE A 677 -7.26 -80.33 20.94
CA ILE A 677 -8.56 -80.95 21.27
C ILE A 677 -9.19 -81.60 20.03
N ASP A 678 -9.09 -80.95 18.87
CA ASP A 678 -9.56 -81.50 17.59
C ASP A 678 -8.80 -82.78 17.22
N ASN A 679 -7.47 -82.79 17.40
CA ASN A 679 -6.66 -84.00 17.20
C ASN A 679 -7.09 -85.13 18.16
N ILE A 680 -7.26 -84.84 19.46
CA ILE A 680 -7.70 -85.82 20.47
C ILE A 680 -9.09 -86.38 20.13
N SER A 681 -9.99 -85.54 19.63
CA SER A 681 -11.36 -85.92 19.28
C SER A 681 -11.47 -86.74 17.99
N SER A 682 -10.45 -86.64 17.11
CA SER A 682 -10.40 -87.34 15.82
C SER A 682 -9.77 -88.74 15.87
N MET A 683 -9.06 -89.06 16.97
CA MET A 683 -8.53 -90.40 17.28
C MET A 683 -9.65 -91.30 17.78
#